data_AF-A0A9P9PKK4-F1
#
_entry.id   AF-A0A9P9PKK4-F1
#
_cell.length_a   1.000
_cell.length_b   1.000
_cell.length_c   1.000
_cell.angle_alpha   90.00
_cell.angle_beta   90.00
_cell.angle_gamma   90.00
#
_symmetry.space_group_name_H-M   'P 1'
#
loop_
_entity.id
_entity.type
_entity.pdbx_description
1 polymer ?
#
loop_
_entity_poly.entity_id
_entity_poly.type
_entity_poly.pdbx_seq_one_letter_code
_entity_poly.pdbx_strand_id
1 'polypeptide(L)'
;MLRPRDTLICGLLLWGTARAAPPSPAEGAANSRRSAQATVGERKLTGRFLHITDFHPDPFYKTYSSTEQEAACHRQHGPAGIYGAETSGCDSPFSLINQTFKWINDNIKDDIDFVIWTGDSARHDNDEEIPRTQKQVIKQNEFMVSKFAEVFGHTDHHDAPTSEFRIPVVPTFGNNDIMPHNIFLSGPNRWTMKYLDIWRNIIPEAQRHQFQQGGWFSVEVIPGKLAVISLNTIYFFSSNSATDGCANKHEPGYEHMEWLRIQLQILRERGMKAILMGHVPPARVDSKESWDETCWQKYTLWVQQFRDIIVGSLYGHMNIDHFMLQDFDDISKDAKKGRMASGAKAFTLDTDVGLYVDGEVTVASASDYLLNLRQAWAQLPAPPTKSNKETHARSSDDEEQVSLWQWLLSTVTKPAKGGDASKSEKKKYLEKIGGKFAERYAVTHVAPSVVPNYYPTLRIIEYNITGLENLHAASAFHHSTAFTTQPGQLPIIDDEFLDDEDYLRDVETILKKKKHKGKKGKKGPRKYKFKVPQGPSKSAPPGPAYSPQTFTWTRHVQYFANLTNINNDFVDPQQGPKYTPASRSQTEPTTSYNPNFPHTIFGLSISPDGVIENKGWKEGKHGKHQGKRPRPEPHPKEFVFEVEYDTKKDRGFADLTVRRWVEYARKIGQGGSKSLDSEEVEDGWLDDVHEIDEDEGWAVDEQVIDEEQLSDTDDEEYSLESKSGKKKHKKHRKHKKKKRHTSKEWFTFVKRAFVGTMDPHDIEELFGATFSTETPERVEVENTEL
;
A
#
# COMPACT_ATOMS: atom_id res chain seq x y z
N MET A 1 -50.82 1.36 -39.77
CA MET A 1 -51.96 1.89 -40.55
C MET A 1 -53.06 2.33 -39.60
N LEU A 2 -53.92 3.26 -40.01
CA LEU A 2 -55.07 3.79 -39.25
C LEU A 2 -56.15 2.69 -39.03
N ARG A 3 -57.16 2.81 -38.14
CA ARG A 3 -58.24 3.83 -38.02
C ARG A 3 -59.01 3.65 -36.64
N PRO A 4 -60.03 4.46 -36.26
CA PRO A 4 -59.92 5.89 -35.95
C PRO A 4 -60.84 6.39 -34.76
N ARG A 5 -60.74 7.70 -34.46
CA ARG A 5 -61.82 8.65 -34.07
C ARG A 5 -62.35 8.82 -32.61
N ASP A 6 -62.49 10.13 -32.33
CA ASP A 6 -63.50 10.86 -31.54
C ASP A 6 -63.32 11.17 -30.02
N THR A 7 -62.88 12.42 -29.82
CA THR A 7 -63.05 13.40 -28.73
C THR A 7 -64.49 13.56 -28.17
N LEU A 8 -64.81 14.26 -27.06
CA LEU A 8 -64.19 15.44 -26.41
C LEU A 8 -64.56 15.58 -24.91
N ILE A 9 -64.01 16.62 -24.25
CA ILE A 9 -64.00 16.97 -22.81
C ILE A 9 -65.30 17.63 -22.29
N CYS A 10 -65.67 17.42 -21.01
CA CYS A 10 -66.24 18.47 -20.12
C CYS A 10 -66.42 18.03 -18.64
N GLY A 11 -66.31 18.99 -17.69
CA GLY A 11 -67.03 18.95 -16.40
C GLY A 11 -66.25 18.61 -15.12
N LEU A 12 -66.16 19.58 -14.21
CA LEU A 12 -65.55 19.51 -12.86
C LEU A 12 -66.66 19.63 -11.79
N LEU A 13 -66.39 19.24 -10.52
CA LEU A 13 -67.17 19.50 -9.29
C LEU A 13 -68.51 18.72 -9.15
N LEU A 14 -68.97 18.17 -8.01
CA LEU A 14 -68.46 17.83 -6.66
C LEU A 14 -69.02 16.41 -6.31
N TRP A 15 -68.85 15.72 -5.18
CA TRP A 15 -68.24 15.97 -3.86
C TRP A 15 -67.86 14.59 -3.22
N GLY A 16 -67.26 14.56 -2.01
CA GLY A 16 -67.18 13.33 -1.19
C GLY A 16 -65.79 13.01 -0.62
N THR A 17 -65.56 13.38 0.64
CA THR A 17 -64.31 13.04 1.37
C THR A 17 -64.55 11.96 2.40
N ALA A 18 -63.66 10.97 2.46
CA ALA A 18 -63.52 10.08 3.62
C ALA A 18 -62.04 9.73 3.81
N ARG A 19 -61.41 10.28 4.85
CA ARG A 19 -60.08 9.86 5.33
C ARG A 19 -60.28 8.75 6.36
N ALA A 20 -59.57 7.63 6.21
CA ALA A 20 -59.39 6.69 7.32
C ALA A 20 -58.23 7.17 8.21
N ALA A 21 -58.46 7.22 9.52
CA ALA A 21 -57.50 7.69 10.52
C ALA A 21 -56.67 6.52 11.11
N PRO A 22 -55.48 6.78 11.69
CA PRO A 22 -54.69 5.75 12.36
C PRO A 22 -55.34 5.35 13.71
N PRO A 23 -55.14 4.10 14.18
CA PRO A 23 -55.59 3.69 15.51
C PRO A 23 -54.82 4.44 16.61
N SER A 24 -55.57 4.92 17.61
CA SER A 24 -55.06 5.63 18.79
C SER A 24 -54.76 4.66 19.95
N PRO A 25 -53.96 5.06 20.96
CA PRO A 25 -53.38 4.11 21.92
C PRO A 25 -54.34 3.72 23.04
N ALA A 26 -54.18 2.50 23.57
CA ALA A 26 -54.78 2.08 24.83
C ALA A 26 -53.81 2.38 25.98
N GLU A 27 -54.22 3.21 26.93
CA GLU A 27 -53.47 3.45 28.17
C GLU A 27 -53.57 2.22 29.10
N GLY A 28 -52.43 1.61 29.40
CA GLY A 28 -52.28 0.55 30.37
C GLY A 28 -51.20 0.90 31.39
N ALA A 29 -51.55 1.68 32.42
CA ALA A 29 -50.61 2.06 33.47
C ALA A 29 -50.34 0.89 34.43
N ALA A 30 -49.16 0.26 34.35
CA ALA A 30 -48.69 -0.71 35.32
C ALA A 30 -47.16 -0.67 35.50
N ASN A 31 -46.72 -0.06 36.60
CA ASN A 31 -45.42 -0.21 37.27
C ASN A 31 -44.14 -0.32 36.43
N SER A 32 -43.48 0.82 36.25
CA SER A 32 -42.03 0.86 36.04
C SER A 32 -41.30 0.24 37.23
N ARG A 33 -40.74 -0.96 37.04
CA ARG A 33 -39.51 -1.38 37.72
C ARG A 33 -38.38 -1.25 36.71
N ARG A 34 -37.56 -0.20 36.86
CA ARG A 34 -36.27 -0.08 36.17
C ARG A 34 -35.34 -1.21 36.63
N SER A 35 -35.35 -2.35 35.93
CA SER A 35 -34.13 -3.16 35.85
C SER A 35 -33.18 -2.42 34.92
N ALA A 36 -32.16 -1.77 35.49
CA ALA A 36 -31.04 -1.27 34.72
C ALA A 36 -30.24 -2.48 34.21
N GLN A 37 -30.66 -3.05 33.08
CA GLN A 37 -29.79 -3.91 32.30
C GLN A 37 -28.68 -3.02 31.74
N ALA A 38 -27.45 -3.27 32.18
CA ALA A 38 -26.29 -2.55 31.70
C ALA A 38 -26.16 -2.78 30.19
N THR A 39 -26.20 -1.68 29.43
CA THR A 39 -25.90 -1.70 28.00
C THR A 39 -24.44 -2.08 27.81
N VAL A 40 -24.18 -3.19 27.13
CA VAL A 40 -22.84 -3.55 26.66
C VAL A 40 -22.29 -2.37 25.85
N GLY A 41 -21.09 -1.90 26.21
CA GLY A 41 -20.68 -0.51 25.98
C GLY A 41 -20.65 -0.09 24.50
N GLU A 42 -21.48 0.90 24.16
CA GLU A 42 -21.54 1.52 22.84
C GLU A 42 -20.22 2.27 22.51
N ARG A 43 -19.30 1.61 21.80
CA ARG A 43 -18.01 2.19 21.42
C ARG A 43 -18.21 3.41 20.50
N LYS A 44 -17.51 4.51 20.75
CA LYS A 44 -17.51 5.68 19.85
C LYS A 44 -16.55 5.47 18.68
N LEU A 45 -16.86 6.06 17.52
CA LEU A 45 -15.91 6.12 16.41
C LEU A 45 -14.64 6.87 16.84
N THR A 46 -13.46 6.30 16.56
CA THR A 46 -12.17 6.94 16.80
C THR A 46 -11.66 7.70 15.58
N GLY A 47 -12.22 7.42 14.40
CA GLY A 47 -11.76 7.99 13.14
C GLY A 47 -10.48 7.35 12.64
N ARG A 48 -10.23 6.08 12.98
CA ARG A 48 -9.00 5.36 12.59
C ARG A 48 -9.31 3.93 12.17
N PHE A 49 -8.55 3.36 11.24
CA PHE A 49 -8.66 1.94 10.88
C PHE A 49 -7.28 1.31 10.60
N LEU A 50 -7.20 -0.01 10.75
CA LEU A 50 -6.00 -0.80 10.47
C LEU A 50 -6.04 -1.31 9.02
N HIS A 51 -4.92 -1.18 8.31
CA HIS A 51 -4.63 -1.90 7.07
C HIS A 51 -3.43 -2.82 7.30
N ILE A 52 -3.61 -4.12 7.06
CA ILE A 52 -2.61 -5.17 7.24
C ILE A 52 -2.75 -6.21 6.12
N THR A 53 -1.64 -6.85 5.71
CA THR A 53 -1.62 -7.65 4.47
C THR A 53 -0.46 -8.64 4.44
N ASP A 54 -0.56 -9.65 3.58
CA ASP A 54 0.56 -10.51 3.16
C ASP A 54 1.28 -11.11 4.38
N PHE A 55 0.57 -11.99 5.10
CA PHE A 55 1.04 -12.62 6.34
C PHE A 55 1.90 -13.84 6.09
N HIS A 56 1.54 -14.67 5.11
CA HIS A 56 2.22 -15.92 4.76
C HIS A 56 2.69 -16.77 5.98
N PRO A 57 1.77 -17.25 6.84
CA PRO A 57 2.11 -18.21 7.90
C PRO A 57 2.73 -19.48 7.32
N ASP A 58 3.98 -19.76 7.64
CA ASP A 58 4.64 -21.02 7.29
C ASP A 58 4.70 -21.99 8.49
N PRO A 59 4.06 -23.18 8.40
CA PRO A 59 4.15 -24.22 9.42
C PRO A 59 5.46 -25.01 9.41
N PHE A 60 6.35 -24.83 8.41
CA PHE A 60 7.60 -25.57 8.28
C PHE A 60 8.85 -24.81 8.75
N TYR A 61 8.73 -23.49 8.95
CA TYR A 61 9.77 -22.59 9.43
C TYR A 61 10.43 -23.14 10.68
N LYS A 62 11.77 -23.14 10.71
CA LYS A 62 12.55 -23.53 11.90
C LYS A 62 13.50 -22.43 12.30
N THR A 63 13.41 -22.00 13.55
CA THR A 63 14.45 -21.16 14.14
C THR A 63 15.81 -21.84 13.99
N TYR A 64 16.79 -21.06 13.54
CA TYR A 64 18.16 -21.44 13.22
C TYR A 64 18.35 -22.38 12.01
N SER A 65 17.37 -22.48 11.11
CA SER A 65 17.56 -23.04 9.77
C SER A 65 18.40 -22.15 8.85
N SER A 66 18.87 -22.71 7.73
CA SER A 66 19.49 -21.90 6.66
C SER A 66 18.44 -21.12 5.87
N THR A 67 18.81 -19.91 5.46
CA THR A 67 18.03 -19.04 4.55
C THR A 67 18.46 -19.20 3.09
N GLU A 68 19.25 -20.21 2.76
CA GLU A 68 19.59 -20.58 1.37
C GLU A 68 18.39 -21.21 0.65
N GLN A 69 18.34 -21.12 -0.68
CA GLN A 69 17.18 -21.54 -1.48
C GLN A 69 16.83 -23.03 -1.26
N GLU A 70 17.83 -23.90 -1.24
CA GLU A 70 17.64 -25.32 -0.98
C GLU A 70 17.08 -25.58 0.43
N ALA A 71 17.36 -24.71 1.40
CA ALA A 71 16.95 -24.85 2.78
C ALA A 71 15.56 -24.24 3.08
N ALA A 72 15.15 -23.22 2.30
CA ALA A 72 13.86 -22.54 2.37
C ALA A 72 13.40 -22.14 3.78
N CYS A 73 14.33 -21.97 4.73
CA CYS A 73 14.05 -21.71 6.15
C CYS A 73 13.32 -22.87 6.88
N HIS A 74 13.29 -24.05 6.27
CA HIS A 74 12.70 -25.28 6.83
C HIS A 74 13.77 -26.26 7.36
N ARG A 75 15.03 -26.14 6.93
CA ARG A 75 16.07 -27.17 7.16
C ARG A 75 17.50 -26.61 7.14
N GLN A 76 18.46 -27.53 7.27
CA GLN A 76 19.88 -27.24 7.53
C GLN A 76 20.08 -26.33 8.76
N HIS A 77 21.24 -25.71 8.91
CA HIS A 77 21.54 -24.79 10.00
C HIS A 77 22.03 -23.46 9.43
N GLY A 78 21.42 -22.36 9.89
CA GLY A 78 21.82 -21.01 9.51
C GLY A 78 21.11 -19.95 10.36
N PRO A 79 20.86 -18.74 9.81
CA PRO A 79 20.59 -17.57 10.62
C PRO A 79 19.12 -17.22 10.84
N ALA A 80 18.19 -18.12 10.51
CA ALA A 80 16.75 -17.89 10.68
C ALA A 80 16.39 -17.55 12.15
N GLY A 81 15.87 -16.34 12.40
CA GLY A 81 15.53 -15.88 13.75
C GLY A 81 14.22 -16.47 14.29
N ILE A 82 13.93 -16.27 15.58
CA ILE A 82 12.68 -16.78 16.17
C ILE A 82 11.41 -16.15 15.57
N TYR A 83 11.48 -14.89 15.10
CA TYR A 83 10.36 -14.16 14.50
C TYR A 83 10.49 -13.95 12.99
N GLY A 84 11.28 -14.79 12.30
CA GLY A 84 11.54 -14.64 10.87
C GLY A 84 12.98 -14.21 10.59
N ALA A 85 13.33 -14.17 9.30
CA ALA A 85 14.59 -13.63 8.81
C ALA A 85 14.30 -12.54 7.78
N GLU A 86 14.44 -11.29 8.18
CA GLU A 86 14.22 -10.14 7.34
C GLU A 86 15.09 -10.18 6.08
N THR A 87 14.56 -9.66 4.96
CA THR A 87 15.27 -9.51 3.67
C THR A 87 15.60 -10.81 2.92
N SER A 88 15.12 -11.95 3.40
CA SER A 88 15.25 -13.25 2.73
C SER A 88 13.95 -13.63 2.01
N GLY A 89 13.91 -14.81 1.36
CA GLY A 89 12.69 -15.45 0.86
C GLY A 89 11.93 -16.29 1.90
N CYS A 90 12.28 -16.20 3.19
CA CYS A 90 11.52 -16.91 4.23
C CYS A 90 10.11 -16.34 4.38
N ASP A 91 9.13 -17.23 4.52
CA ASP A 91 7.80 -16.87 5.00
C ASP A 91 7.75 -16.67 6.53
N SER A 92 6.60 -16.22 7.05
CA SER A 92 6.43 -15.88 8.47
C SER A 92 6.28 -17.12 9.35
N PRO A 93 7.12 -17.32 10.38
CA PRO A 93 6.78 -18.30 11.41
C PRO A 93 5.52 -17.88 12.18
N PHE A 94 4.76 -18.85 12.70
CA PHE A 94 3.60 -18.57 13.54
C PHE A 94 3.91 -17.72 14.79
N SER A 95 5.16 -17.74 15.27
CA SER A 95 5.64 -16.86 16.35
C SER A 95 5.51 -15.37 16.00
N LEU A 96 5.90 -14.96 14.79
CA LEU A 96 5.78 -13.59 14.30
C LEU A 96 4.32 -13.15 14.24
N ILE A 97 3.44 -14.00 13.71
CA ILE A 97 2.01 -13.68 13.59
C ILE A 97 1.37 -13.60 14.99
N ASN A 98 1.67 -14.55 15.88
CA ASN A 98 1.18 -14.51 17.26
C ASN A 98 1.61 -13.22 17.99
N GLN A 99 2.88 -12.79 17.86
CA GLN A 99 3.33 -11.53 18.45
C GLN A 99 2.72 -10.31 17.77
N THR A 100 2.48 -10.36 16.45
CA THR A 100 1.80 -9.29 15.72
C THR A 100 0.38 -9.08 16.24
N PHE A 101 -0.41 -10.15 16.39
CA PHE A 101 -1.76 -10.04 16.95
C PHE A 101 -1.76 -9.69 18.44
N LYS A 102 -0.78 -10.15 19.23
CA LYS A 102 -0.60 -9.72 20.62
C LYS A 102 -0.36 -8.21 20.70
N TRP A 103 0.60 -7.69 19.92
CA TRP A 103 0.89 -6.26 19.90
C TRP A 103 -0.34 -5.44 19.46
N ILE A 104 -1.08 -5.91 18.45
CA ILE A 104 -2.33 -5.28 18.00
C ILE A 104 -3.38 -5.24 19.12
N ASN A 105 -3.57 -6.35 19.83
CA ASN A 105 -4.49 -6.46 20.97
C ASN A 105 -4.12 -5.48 22.09
N ASP A 106 -2.83 -5.36 22.40
CA ASP A 106 -2.34 -4.61 23.55
C ASP A 106 -2.27 -3.10 23.28
N ASN A 107 -2.04 -2.69 22.02
CA ASN A 107 -1.71 -1.29 21.67
C ASN A 107 -2.78 -0.55 20.86
N ILE A 108 -3.57 -1.21 20.00
CA ILE A 108 -4.44 -0.50 19.03
C ILE A 108 -5.90 -0.98 18.95
N LYS A 109 -6.27 -2.15 19.49
CA LYS A 109 -7.60 -2.74 19.20
C LYS A 109 -8.78 -1.85 19.59
N ASP A 110 -8.78 -1.23 20.77
CA ASP A 110 -9.92 -0.43 21.27
C ASP A 110 -10.03 0.93 20.57
N ASP A 111 -9.09 1.19 19.67
CA ASP A 111 -8.65 2.48 19.20
C ASP A 111 -8.77 2.57 17.65
N ILE A 112 -9.30 1.52 16.98
CA ILE A 112 -9.56 1.42 15.54
C ILE A 112 -10.99 0.95 15.21
N ASP A 113 -11.67 1.61 14.29
CA ASP A 113 -13.11 1.38 13.99
C ASP A 113 -13.37 0.10 13.19
N PHE A 114 -12.44 -0.29 12.32
CA PHE A 114 -12.50 -1.51 11.50
C PHE A 114 -11.09 -1.91 11.04
N VAL A 115 -10.99 -3.09 10.42
CA VAL A 115 -9.76 -3.65 9.85
C VAL A 115 -9.96 -3.97 8.38
N ILE A 116 -8.98 -3.62 7.56
CA ILE A 116 -8.85 -4.01 6.15
C ILE A 116 -7.69 -5.00 6.06
N TRP A 117 -8.00 -6.23 5.62
CA TRP A 117 -7.04 -7.32 5.46
C TRP A 117 -6.95 -7.68 3.97
N THR A 118 -5.88 -7.27 3.29
CA THR A 118 -5.76 -7.41 1.82
C THR A 118 -5.22 -8.76 1.34
N GLY A 119 -5.47 -9.84 2.08
CA GLY A 119 -5.22 -11.23 1.66
C GLY A 119 -3.79 -11.73 1.90
N ASP A 120 -3.44 -12.79 1.17
CA ASP A 120 -2.19 -13.55 1.19
C ASP A 120 -1.83 -14.09 2.59
N SER A 121 -2.55 -15.15 2.92
CA SER A 121 -2.54 -15.81 4.23
C SER A 121 -2.20 -17.29 4.15
N ALA A 122 -1.65 -17.73 3.02
CA ALA A 122 -0.94 -18.99 2.87
C ALA A 122 0.51 -18.73 2.43
N ARG A 123 1.46 -19.50 2.97
CA ARG A 123 2.89 -19.47 2.58
C ARG A 123 3.10 -19.54 1.06
N HIS A 124 4.20 -19.01 0.55
CA HIS A 124 4.67 -19.23 -0.81
C HIS A 124 5.07 -20.70 -1.04
N ASP A 125 5.24 -21.07 -2.31
CA ASP A 125 5.62 -22.42 -2.72
C ASP A 125 7.13 -22.54 -2.95
N ASN A 126 7.92 -21.97 -2.02
CA ASN A 126 9.35 -21.75 -2.17
C ASN A 126 10.24 -22.98 -1.87
N ASP A 127 9.66 -24.08 -1.37
CA ASP A 127 10.37 -25.34 -1.11
C ASP A 127 9.83 -26.45 -2.02
N GLU A 128 10.63 -26.85 -3.02
CA GLU A 128 10.28 -27.92 -3.96
C GLU A 128 10.12 -29.30 -3.29
N GLU A 129 10.72 -29.53 -2.11
CA GLU A 129 10.54 -30.79 -1.37
C GLU A 129 9.27 -30.79 -0.52
N ILE A 130 8.72 -29.62 -0.21
CA ILE A 130 7.50 -29.45 0.58
C ILE A 130 6.54 -28.55 -0.23
N PRO A 131 5.95 -29.06 -1.33
CA PRO A 131 4.98 -28.30 -2.11
C PRO A 131 3.74 -27.97 -1.27
N ARG A 132 3.12 -26.84 -1.58
CA ARG A 132 1.90 -26.37 -0.91
C ARG A 132 0.70 -27.19 -1.35
N THR A 133 -0.19 -27.46 -0.40
CA THR A 133 -1.40 -28.29 -0.59
C THR A 133 -2.66 -27.48 -0.32
N GLN A 134 -3.80 -27.85 -0.91
CA GLN A 134 -5.07 -27.15 -0.68
C GLN A 134 -5.43 -27.12 0.81
N LYS A 135 -5.12 -28.21 1.51
CA LYS A 135 -5.31 -28.37 2.96
C LYS A 135 -4.44 -27.42 3.79
N GLN A 136 -3.24 -27.07 3.34
CA GLN A 136 -2.41 -26.05 4.00
C GLN A 136 -3.05 -24.67 3.82
N VAL A 137 -3.39 -24.27 2.58
CA VAL A 137 -4.02 -22.97 2.26
C VAL A 137 -5.27 -22.74 3.11
N ILE A 138 -6.13 -23.76 3.21
CA ILE A 138 -7.34 -23.75 4.06
C ILE A 138 -6.98 -23.53 5.53
N LYS A 139 -6.11 -24.38 6.11
CA LYS A 139 -5.74 -24.30 7.53
C LYS A 139 -5.07 -22.98 7.91
N GLN A 140 -4.25 -22.44 7.01
CA GLN A 140 -3.56 -21.17 7.22
C GLN A 140 -4.56 -20.01 7.23
N ASN A 141 -5.56 -20.02 6.34
CA ASN A 141 -6.64 -19.03 6.35
C ASN A 141 -7.61 -19.20 7.55
N GLU A 142 -7.92 -20.44 7.96
CA GLU A 142 -8.65 -20.72 9.20
C GLU A 142 -7.90 -20.19 10.44
N PHE A 143 -6.56 -20.39 10.49
CA PHE A 143 -5.71 -19.83 11.53
C PHE A 143 -5.74 -18.29 11.53
N MET A 144 -5.61 -17.64 10.38
CA MET A 144 -5.68 -16.17 10.31
C MET A 144 -7.03 -15.63 10.78
N VAL A 145 -8.15 -16.25 10.37
CA VAL A 145 -9.49 -15.90 10.89
C VAL A 145 -9.57 -16.08 12.40
N SER A 146 -8.97 -17.15 12.95
CA SER A 146 -8.94 -17.34 14.41
C SER A 146 -8.17 -16.22 15.12
N LYS A 147 -7.04 -15.75 14.57
CA LYS A 147 -6.27 -14.62 15.12
C LYS A 147 -7.05 -13.31 15.08
N PHE A 148 -7.78 -13.04 13.99
CA PHE A 148 -8.70 -11.89 13.94
C PHE A 148 -9.85 -12.04 14.96
N ALA A 149 -10.42 -13.23 15.14
CA ALA A 149 -11.49 -13.47 16.11
C ALA A 149 -11.02 -13.35 17.58
N GLU A 150 -9.80 -13.79 17.90
CA GLU A 150 -9.18 -13.62 19.23
C GLU A 150 -9.08 -12.13 19.64
N VAL A 151 -8.77 -11.24 18.70
CA VAL A 151 -8.51 -9.82 18.99
C VAL A 151 -9.72 -8.91 18.77
N PHE A 152 -10.58 -9.24 17.79
CA PHE A 152 -11.68 -8.39 17.33
C PHE A 152 -13.07 -9.03 17.48
N GLY A 153 -13.15 -10.28 17.96
CA GLY A 153 -14.41 -10.96 18.28
C GLY A 153 -15.10 -10.42 19.53
N HIS A 154 -16.35 -10.82 19.74
CA HIS A 154 -17.08 -10.60 20.99
C HIS A 154 -16.67 -11.61 22.05
N THR A 155 -16.23 -11.12 23.22
CA THR A 155 -15.95 -11.91 24.43
C THR A 155 -17.18 -11.96 25.35
N ASP A 156 -18.11 -12.89 25.08
CA ASP A 156 -19.14 -13.22 26.07
C ASP A 156 -18.52 -13.98 27.26
N HIS A 157 -19.21 -13.96 28.41
CA HIS A 157 -18.69 -14.35 29.74
C HIS A 157 -18.39 -15.87 29.95
N HIS A 158 -18.08 -16.62 28.90
CA HIS A 158 -17.70 -18.04 28.93
C HIS A 158 -16.56 -18.38 27.95
N ASP A 159 -15.37 -17.81 28.19
CA ASP A 159 -14.04 -18.26 27.74
C ASP A 159 -13.83 -18.64 26.25
N ALA A 160 -14.75 -18.27 25.36
CA ALA A 160 -14.69 -18.53 23.93
C ALA A 160 -15.13 -17.28 23.15
N PRO A 161 -14.35 -16.83 22.14
CA PRO A 161 -14.81 -15.80 21.22
C PRO A 161 -16.10 -16.26 20.55
N THR A 162 -17.16 -15.46 20.59
CA THR A 162 -18.34 -15.75 19.79
C THR A 162 -18.01 -15.53 18.31
N SER A 163 -18.85 -16.08 17.43
CA SER A 163 -18.76 -15.86 15.99
C SER A 163 -18.93 -14.40 15.55
N GLU A 164 -19.45 -13.50 16.40
CA GLU A 164 -19.74 -12.10 16.06
C GLU A 164 -18.49 -11.23 16.28
N PHE A 165 -18.18 -10.35 15.32
CA PHE A 165 -17.03 -9.45 15.39
C PHE A 165 -17.42 -8.11 16.05
N ARG A 166 -16.79 -7.76 17.18
CA ARG A 166 -16.96 -6.45 17.82
C ARG A 166 -16.42 -5.31 16.95
N ILE A 167 -15.34 -5.60 16.21
CA ILE A 167 -14.71 -4.67 15.26
C ILE A 167 -14.74 -5.32 13.88
N PRO A 168 -15.41 -4.72 12.87
CA PRO A 168 -15.51 -5.31 11.53
C PRO A 168 -14.14 -5.56 10.90
N VAL A 169 -13.90 -6.78 10.45
CA VAL A 169 -12.73 -7.15 9.65
C VAL A 169 -13.21 -7.38 8.21
N VAL A 170 -12.51 -6.83 7.21
CA VAL A 170 -12.87 -7.00 5.79
C VAL A 170 -11.69 -7.64 5.05
N PRO A 171 -11.76 -8.95 4.73
CA PRO A 171 -10.76 -9.67 3.93
C PRO A 171 -10.97 -9.49 2.42
N THR A 172 -9.94 -9.84 1.65
CA THR A 172 -10.04 -10.21 0.23
C THR A 172 -9.13 -11.40 -0.07
N PHE A 173 -9.30 -12.03 -1.23
CA PHE A 173 -8.40 -13.07 -1.72
C PHE A 173 -7.08 -12.46 -2.20
N GLY A 174 -5.98 -12.98 -1.65
CA GLY A 174 -4.66 -12.87 -2.26
C GLY A 174 -4.37 -14.00 -3.25
N ASN A 175 -3.34 -13.84 -4.08
CA ASN A 175 -3.03 -14.80 -5.14
C ASN A 175 -2.39 -16.11 -4.64
N ASN A 176 -1.94 -16.13 -3.38
CA ASN A 176 -1.51 -17.31 -2.64
C ASN A 176 -2.65 -17.99 -1.85
N ASP A 177 -3.79 -17.33 -1.64
CA ASP A 177 -4.96 -17.90 -0.92
C ASP A 177 -5.73 -18.96 -1.73
N ILE A 178 -5.22 -19.37 -2.90
CA ILE A 178 -5.81 -20.38 -3.78
C ILE A 178 -4.74 -21.24 -4.46
N MET A 179 -5.16 -22.40 -4.95
CA MET A 179 -4.38 -23.23 -5.87
C MET A 179 -5.12 -23.49 -7.19
N PRO A 180 -4.38 -23.66 -8.32
CA PRO A 180 -2.96 -23.33 -8.47
C PRO A 180 -2.70 -21.84 -8.24
N HIS A 181 -1.51 -21.48 -7.79
CA HIS A 181 -1.10 -20.10 -7.54
C HIS A 181 -1.43 -19.19 -8.75
N ASN A 182 -2.00 -18.01 -8.51
CA ASN A 182 -2.56 -17.07 -9.50
C ASN A 182 -3.78 -17.53 -10.32
N ILE A 183 -4.19 -18.80 -10.28
CA ILE A 183 -5.22 -19.36 -11.19
C ILE A 183 -6.59 -19.44 -10.49
N PHE A 184 -7.31 -18.32 -10.48
CA PHE A 184 -8.69 -18.27 -9.96
C PHE A 184 -9.71 -18.51 -11.08
N LEU A 185 -10.39 -19.66 -11.06
CA LEU A 185 -11.45 -20.02 -12.01
C LEU A 185 -12.72 -19.18 -11.82
N SER A 186 -13.55 -19.04 -12.87
CA SER A 186 -14.90 -18.44 -12.73
C SER A 186 -15.69 -19.13 -11.63
N GLY A 187 -16.37 -18.36 -10.78
CA GLY A 187 -17.27 -18.91 -9.78
C GLY A 187 -18.65 -19.29 -10.35
N PRO A 188 -19.50 -19.97 -9.55
CA PRO A 188 -19.15 -20.58 -8.27
C PRO A 188 -18.17 -21.74 -8.42
N ASN A 189 -17.17 -21.80 -7.52
CA ASN A 189 -16.11 -22.80 -7.55
C ASN A 189 -15.78 -23.25 -6.11
N ARG A 190 -14.93 -24.28 -5.96
CA ARG A 190 -14.62 -24.89 -4.66
C ARG A 190 -14.02 -23.87 -3.67
N TRP A 191 -13.18 -22.95 -4.16
CA TRP A 191 -12.61 -21.87 -3.34
C TRP A 191 -13.68 -20.88 -2.87
N THR A 192 -14.53 -20.33 -3.76
CA THR A 192 -15.59 -19.40 -3.34
C THR A 192 -16.59 -20.03 -2.37
N MET A 193 -16.74 -21.34 -2.41
CA MET A 193 -17.59 -22.09 -1.47
C MET A 193 -16.88 -22.35 -0.11
N LYS A 194 -15.66 -22.91 -0.09
CA LYS A 194 -14.92 -23.16 1.17
C LYS A 194 -14.58 -21.86 1.91
N TYR A 195 -14.24 -20.79 1.19
CA TYR A 195 -14.04 -19.48 1.81
C TYR A 195 -15.34 -18.81 2.27
N LEU A 196 -16.51 -19.16 1.71
CA LEU A 196 -17.79 -18.72 2.30
C LEU A 196 -17.98 -19.35 3.68
N ASP A 197 -17.49 -20.57 3.91
CA ASP A 197 -17.53 -21.21 5.22
C ASP A 197 -16.48 -20.62 6.18
N ILE A 198 -15.24 -20.42 5.73
CA ILE A 198 -14.15 -19.81 6.52
C ILE A 198 -14.50 -18.35 6.92
N TRP A 199 -15.02 -17.54 6.00
CA TRP A 199 -15.40 -16.14 6.23
C TRP A 199 -16.90 -15.96 6.53
N ARG A 200 -17.63 -17.02 6.91
CA ARG A 200 -19.09 -17.01 7.08
C ARG A 200 -19.61 -15.90 7.98
N ASN A 201 -18.87 -15.62 9.05
CA ASN A 201 -19.25 -14.63 10.07
C ASN A 201 -18.68 -13.23 9.80
N ILE A 202 -17.81 -13.12 8.79
CA ILE A 202 -17.25 -11.86 8.31
C ILE A 202 -18.10 -11.30 7.15
N ILE A 203 -18.53 -12.17 6.23
CA ILE A 203 -19.33 -11.79 5.07
C ILE A 203 -20.80 -11.61 5.50
N PRO A 204 -21.38 -10.39 5.37
CA PRO A 204 -22.78 -10.16 5.71
C PRO A 204 -23.70 -11.07 4.93
N GLU A 205 -24.78 -11.57 5.54
CA GLU A 205 -25.65 -12.59 4.93
C GLU A 205 -26.17 -12.19 3.54
N ALA A 206 -26.60 -10.93 3.38
CA ALA A 206 -27.06 -10.36 2.11
C ALA A 206 -25.98 -10.31 1.00
N GLN A 207 -24.72 -10.58 1.32
CA GLN A 207 -23.58 -10.59 0.41
C GLN A 207 -23.08 -12.01 0.09
N ARG A 208 -23.55 -13.05 0.80
CA ARG A 208 -23.04 -14.43 0.66
C ARG A 208 -23.26 -15.00 -0.75
N HIS A 209 -24.42 -14.77 -1.36
CA HIS A 209 -24.71 -15.27 -2.71
C HIS A 209 -23.77 -14.70 -3.77
N GLN A 210 -23.54 -13.39 -3.79
CA GLN A 210 -22.60 -12.75 -4.74
C GLN A 210 -21.14 -13.16 -4.45
N PHE A 211 -20.79 -13.40 -3.18
CA PHE A 211 -19.48 -13.95 -2.83
C PHE A 211 -19.28 -15.35 -3.43
N GLN A 212 -20.31 -16.20 -3.46
CA GLN A 212 -20.20 -17.49 -4.14
C GLN A 212 -19.98 -17.34 -5.65
N GLN A 213 -20.58 -16.34 -6.30
CA GLN A 213 -20.42 -16.12 -7.75
C GLN A 213 -18.98 -15.71 -8.16
N GLY A 214 -18.19 -15.08 -7.28
CA GLY A 214 -16.84 -14.65 -7.66
C GLY A 214 -15.92 -14.11 -6.57
N GLY A 215 -16.22 -14.33 -5.30
CA GLY A 215 -15.34 -13.96 -4.18
C GLY A 215 -15.29 -12.46 -3.85
N TRP A 216 -16.20 -11.66 -4.40
CA TRP A 216 -16.31 -10.22 -4.14
C TRP A 216 -17.50 -9.90 -3.24
N PHE A 217 -17.36 -8.89 -2.37
CA PHE A 217 -18.44 -8.47 -1.45
C PHE A 217 -18.23 -7.04 -0.92
N SER A 218 -19.20 -6.50 -0.19
CA SER A 218 -19.03 -5.25 0.55
C SER A 218 -19.51 -5.38 2.00
N VAL A 219 -18.94 -4.56 2.88
CA VAL A 219 -19.28 -4.49 4.31
C VAL A 219 -19.52 -3.03 4.67
N GLU A 220 -20.67 -2.72 5.27
CA GLU A 220 -20.97 -1.40 5.82
C GLU A 220 -20.26 -1.22 7.17
N VAL A 221 -18.94 -0.98 7.13
CA VAL A 221 -18.09 -0.79 8.32
C VAL A 221 -18.55 0.38 9.20
N ILE A 222 -19.28 1.36 8.63
CA ILE A 222 -20.08 2.32 9.39
C ILE A 222 -21.49 2.31 8.78
N PRO A 223 -22.47 1.65 9.44
CA PRO A 223 -23.80 1.40 8.88
C PRO A 223 -24.47 2.65 8.29
N GLY A 224 -24.91 2.55 7.03
CA GLY A 224 -25.56 3.65 6.32
C GLY A 224 -24.68 4.87 6.03
N LYS A 225 -23.35 4.81 6.27
CA LYS A 225 -22.41 5.92 6.03
C LYS A 225 -21.20 5.53 5.16
N LEU A 226 -20.49 4.48 5.53
CA LEU A 226 -19.25 4.04 4.88
C LEU A 226 -19.29 2.52 4.65
N ALA A 227 -18.97 2.12 3.42
CA ALA A 227 -18.75 0.72 3.07
C ALA A 227 -17.33 0.49 2.55
N VAL A 228 -16.77 -0.68 2.86
CA VAL A 228 -15.58 -1.22 2.19
C VAL A 228 -16.05 -2.20 1.13
N ILE A 229 -15.53 -2.10 -0.09
CA ILE A 229 -15.82 -3.01 -1.20
C ILE A 229 -14.60 -3.89 -1.43
N SER A 230 -14.72 -5.17 -1.09
CA SER A 230 -13.71 -6.20 -1.29
C SER A 230 -13.78 -6.73 -2.72
N LEU A 231 -12.74 -6.43 -3.50
CA LEU A 231 -12.57 -6.84 -4.88
C LEU A 231 -11.70 -8.11 -4.93
N ASN A 232 -12.22 -9.19 -5.51
CA ASN A 232 -11.38 -10.29 -5.99
C ASN A 232 -10.57 -9.83 -7.22
N THR A 233 -9.38 -9.29 -6.99
CA THR A 233 -8.47 -8.76 -8.02
C THR A 233 -7.80 -9.84 -8.87
N ILE A 234 -7.86 -11.11 -8.46
CA ILE A 234 -7.23 -12.21 -9.21
C ILE A 234 -7.95 -12.42 -10.55
N TYR A 235 -9.21 -11.99 -10.69
CA TYR A 235 -9.91 -11.93 -12.00
C TYR A 235 -9.45 -10.80 -12.92
N PHE A 236 -8.64 -9.86 -12.44
CA PHE A 236 -8.05 -8.80 -13.23
C PHE A 236 -6.56 -9.05 -13.50
N PHE A 237 -5.91 -9.86 -12.65
CA PHE A 237 -4.48 -10.15 -12.67
C PHE A 237 -4.04 -10.74 -14.02
N SER A 238 -3.05 -10.10 -14.66
CA SER A 238 -2.49 -10.53 -15.94
C SER A 238 -1.93 -11.96 -15.92
N SER A 239 -1.45 -12.43 -14.76
CA SER A 239 -0.99 -13.80 -14.53
C SER A 239 -2.11 -14.85 -14.48
N ASN A 240 -3.38 -14.47 -14.31
CA ASN A 240 -4.49 -15.42 -14.22
C ASN A 240 -4.96 -15.90 -15.61
N SER A 241 -4.28 -16.91 -16.13
CA SER A 241 -4.59 -17.55 -17.43
C SER A 241 -5.98 -18.22 -17.51
N ALA A 242 -6.73 -18.33 -16.40
CA ALA A 242 -8.13 -18.76 -16.42
C ALA A 242 -9.10 -17.67 -16.90
N THR A 243 -8.66 -16.41 -17.04
CA THR A 243 -9.45 -15.25 -17.48
C THR A 243 -8.98 -14.67 -18.80
N ASP A 244 -9.83 -13.88 -19.47
CA ASP A 244 -9.54 -13.15 -20.72
C ASP A 244 -10.03 -11.69 -20.60
N GLY A 245 -9.59 -11.04 -19.51
CA GLY A 245 -9.87 -9.65 -19.18
C GLY A 245 -11.33 -9.34 -18.83
N CYS A 246 -11.68 -8.06 -18.95
CA CYS A 246 -12.97 -7.50 -18.55
C CYS A 246 -13.81 -6.98 -19.73
N ALA A 247 -13.38 -7.17 -20.98
CA ALA A 247 -14.09 -6.70 -22.18
C ALA A 247 -15.31 -7.57 -22.55
N ASN A 248 -15.20 -8.90 -22.44
CA ASN A 248 -16.23 -9.86 -22.88
C ASN A 248 -17.20 -10.22 -21.75
N LYS A 249 -18.51 -10.13 -22.00
CA LYS A 249 -19.57 -10.38 -21.00
C LYS A 249 -19.71 -11.82 -20.46
N HIS A 250 -18.81 -12.72 -20.84
CA HIS A 250 -18.77 -14.11 -20.38
C HIS A 250 -17.47 -14.40 -19.59
N GLU A 251 -16.65 -13.37 -19.35
CA GLU A 251 -15.46 -13.45 -18.50
C GLU A 251 -15.80 -12.91 -17.10
N PRO A 252 -15.32 -13.53 -16.02
CA PRO A 252 -15.67 -13.14 -14.65
C PRO A 252 -15.23 -11.70 -14.33
N GLY A 253 -14.14 -11.22 -14.94
CA GLY A 253 -13.72 -9.82 -14.83
C GLY A 253 -14.75 -8.81 -15.36
N TYR A 254 -15.52 -9.15 -16.41
CA TYR A 254 -16.62 -8.30 -16.88
C TYR A 254 -17.76 -8.26 -15.87
N GLU A 255 -18.14 -9.43 -15.32
CA GLU A 255 -19.23 -9.56 -14.35
C GLU A 255 -18.91 -8.79 -13.06
N HIS A 256 -17.71 -8.96 -12.53
CA HIS A 256 -17.17 -8.20 -11.40
C HIS A 256 -17.27 -6.69 -11.63
N MET A 257 -16.82 -6.21 -12.79
CA MET A 257 -16.92 -4.78 -13.13
C MET A 257 -18.37 -4.27 -13.25
N GLU A 258 -19.32 -5.09 -13.73
CA GLU A 258 -20.73 -4.69 -13.74
C GLU A 258 -21.36 -4.74 -12.33
N TRP A 259 -20.97 -5.69 -11.48
CA TRP A 259 -21.34 -5.71 -10.06
C TRP A 259 -20.82 -4.47 -9.33
N LEU A 260 -19.53 -4.14 -9.46
CA LEU A 260 -18.91 -2.95 -8.87
C LEU A 260 -19.62 -1.66 -9.31
N ARG A 261 -19.97 -1.56 -10.60
CA ARG A 261 -20.76 -0.44 -11.14
C ARG A 261 -22.14 -0.32 -10.49
N ILE A 262 -22.76 -1.44 -10.11
CA ILE A 262 -24.07 -1.47 -9.45
C ILE A 262 -23.93 -1.10 -7.97
N GLN A 263 -22.95 -1.67 -7.25
CA GLN A 263 -22.74 -1.36 -5.83
C GLN A 263 -22.39 0.12 -5.61
N LEU A 264 -21.46 0.68 -6.40
CA LEU A 264 -21.12 2.10 -6.31
C LEU A 264 -22.32 3.01 -6.64
N GLN A 265 -23.18 2.61 -7.57
CA GLN A 265 -24.42 3.35 -7.85
C GLN A 265 -25.41 3.30 -6.68
N ILE A 266 -25.59 2.13 -6.06
CA ILE A 266 -26.45 1.96 -4.87
C ILE A 266 -25.92 2.78 -3.69
N LEU A 267 -24.61 2.75 -3.43
CA LEU A 267 -23.99 3.54 -2.36
C LEU A 267 -24.17 5.05 -2.60
N ARG A 268 -23.98 5.53 -3.84
CA ARG A 268 -24.26 6.93 -4.21
C ARG A 268 -25.71 7.30 -3.98
N GLU A 269 -26.66 6.49 -4.44
CA GLU A 269 -28.10 6.75 -4.29
C GLU A 269 -28.53 6.77 -2.81
N ARG A 270 -27.85 6.00 -1.95
CA ARG A 270 -28.00 6.01 -0.49
C ARG A 270 -27.23 7.15 0.22
N GLY A 271 -26.45 7.95 -0.50
CA GLY A 271 -25.60 9.00 0.08
C GLY A 271 -24.37 8.50 0.84
N MET A 272 -24.01 7.23 0.68
CA MET A 272 -22.89 6.57 1.35
C MET A 272 -21.56 6.82 0.62
N LYS A 273 -20.45 6.56 1.34
CA LYS A 273 -19.09 6.56 0.80
C LYS A 273 -18.52 5.15 0.70
N ALA A 274 -17.50 4.98 -0.13
CA ALA A 274 -16.87 3.70 -0.44
C ALA A 274 -15.34 3.76 -0.28
N ILE A 275 -14.76 2.77 0.39
CA ILE A 275 -13.34 2.41 0.25
C ILE A 275 -13.27 1.21 -0.70
N LEU A 276 -12.35 1.23 -1.65
CA LEU A 276 -12.06 0.07 -2.51
C LEU A 276 -10.86 -0.69 -1.94
N MET A 277 -10.93 -2.02 -1.90
CA MET A 277 -9.79 -2.85 -1.52
C MET A 277 -9.63 -4.06 -2.44
N GLY A 278 -8.41 -4.54 -2.58
CA GLY A 278 -8.09 -5.78 -3.29
C GLY A 278 -6.69 -6.25 -2.88
N HIS A 279 -6.20 -7.34 -3.46
CA HIS A 279 -4.84 -7.79 -3.17
C HIS A 279 -3.84 -7.23 -4.20
N VAL A 280 -3.94 -7.69 -5.45
CA VAL A 280 -3.06 -7.25 -6.55
C VAL A 280 -3.41 -5.82 -6.97
N PRO A 281 -2.51 -4.84 -6.88
CA PRO A 281 -2.80 -3.46 -7.24
C PRO A 281 -2.90 -3.25 -8.76
N PRO A 282 -3.63 -2.22 -9.23
CA PRO A 282 -3.74 -1.83 -10.65
C PRO A 282 -2.49 -1.09 -11.16
N ALA A 283 -1.30 -1.66 -10.95
CA ALA A 283 -0.04 -1.12 -11.44
C ALA A 283 0.03 -1.18 -12.97
N ARG A 284 0.46 -0.06 -13.57
CA ARG A 284 0.52 0.14 -15.03
C ARG A 284 1.61 1.16 -15.38
N VAL A 285 2.84 0.67 -15.50
CA VAL A 285 4.04 1.37 -15.99
C VAL A 285 4.75 0.46 -16.99
N ASP A 286 5.71 0.97 -17.75
CA ASP A 286 6.37 0.21 -18.84
C ASP A 286 7.01 -1.12 -18.37
N SER A 287 7.50 -1.19 -17.13
CA SER A 287 8.02 -2.42 -16.53
C SER A 287 6.95 -3.33 -15.90
N LYS A 288 5.74 -2.85 -15.56
CA LYS A 288 4.72 -3.64 -14.83
C LYS A 288 3.29 -3.30 -15.26
N GLU A 289 2.62 -4.26 -15.91
CA GLU A 289 1.17 -4.30 -16.12
C GLU A 289 0.58 -5.42 -15.25
N SER A 290 0.11 -5.07 -14.04
CA SER A 290 -0.45 -6.04 -13.10
C SER A 290 -1.85 -6.49 -13.48
N TRP A 291 -2.67 -5.66 -14.12
CA TRP A 291 -4.01 -6.04 -14.55
C TRP A 291 -4.12 -5.99 -16.06
N ASP A 292 -4.90 -6.90 -16.67
CA ASP A 292 -5.28 -6.80 -18.08
C ASP A 292 -5.82 -5.39 -18.38
N GLU A 293 -5.28 -4.73 -19.40
CA GLU A 293 -5.65 -3.38 -19.83
C GLU A 293 -7.17 -3.17 -19.93
N THR A 294 -7.97 -4.17 -20.33
CA THR A 294 -9.43 -4.04 -20.41
C THR A 294 -10.11 -3.98 -19.03
N CYS A 295 -9.51 -4.61 -18.02
CA CYS A 295 -9.88 -4.45 -16.61
C CYS A 295 -9.42 -3.11 -16.07
N TRP A 296 -8.16 -2.73 -16.28
CA TRP A 296 -7.63 -1.43 -15.83
C TRP A 296 -8.45 -0.26 -16.38
N GLN A 297 -8.73 -0.26 -17.68
CA GLN A 297 -9.53 0.77 -18.37
C GLN A 297 -10.96 0.90 -17.80
N LYS A 298 -11.60 -0.21 -17.41
CA LYS A 298 -12.92 -0.20 -16.76
C LYS A 298 -12.85 0.29 -15.33
N TYR A 299 -11.90 -0.21 -14.54
CA TYR A 299 -11.70 0.19 -13.16
C TYR A 299 -11.42 1.69 -13.04
N THR A 300 -10.43 2.18 -13.77
CA THR A 300 -10.04 3.60 -13.75
C THR A 300 -11.19 4.50 -14.23
N LEU A 301 -12.01 4.03 -15.17
CA LEU A 301 -13.24 4.72 -15.55
C LEU A 301 -14.30 4.71 -14.43
N TRP A 302 -14.45 3.62 -13.67
CA TRP A 302 -15.39 3.59 -12.54
C TRP A 302 -14.92 4.51 -11.42
N VAL A 303 -13.63 4.50 -11.09
CA VAL A 303 -13.03 5.43 -10.13
C VAL A 303 -13.29 6.89 -10.57
N GLN A 304 -13.06 7.22 -11.85
CA GLN A 304 -13.38 8.55 -12.39
C GLN A 304 -14.87 8.91 -12.26
N GLN A 305 -15.77 7.98 -12.62
CA GLN A 305 -17.20 8.23 -12.61
C GLN A 305 -17.80 8.23 -11.20
N PHE A 306 -17.18 7.60 -10.19
CA PHE A 306 -17.67 7.54 -8.79
C PHE A 306 -16.79 8.29 -7.78
N ARG A 307 -15.93 9.20 -8.26
CA ARG A 307 -14.98 10.02 -7.47
C ARG A 307 -15.61 10.95 -6.41
N ASP A 308 -16.93 11.09 -6.42
CA ASP A 308 -17.76 11.78 -5.43
C ASP A 308 -18.05 10.93 -4.17
N ILE A 309 -17.99 9.60 -4.29
CA ILE A 309 -18.23 8.67 -3.17
C ILE A 309 -17.02 7.83 -2.77
N ILE A 310 -16.05 7.61 -3.67
CA ILE A 310 -14.83 6.86 -3.37
C ILE A 310 -13.91 7.72 -2.49
N VAL A 311 -13.47 7.14 -1.38
CA VAL A 311 -12.60 7.77 -0.36
C VAL A 311 -11.13 7.48 -0.62
N GLY A 312 -10.82 6.26 -1.08
CA GLY A 312 -9.46 5.79 -1.37
C GLY A 312 -9.47 4.33 -1.82
N SER A 313 -8.31 3.83 -2.25
CA SER A 313 -8.11 2.43 -2.67
C SER A 313 -6.87 1.82 -2.01
N LEU A 314 -6.99 0.60 -1.48
CA LEU A 314 -5.98 -0.09 -0.65
C LEU A 314 -5.65 -1.49 -1.19
N TYR A 315 -4.36 -1.82 -1.29
CA TYR A 315 -3.84 -3.08 -1.84
C TYR A 315 -2.58 -3.57 -1.12
N GLY A 316 -2.18 -4.83 -1.37
CA GLY A 316 -0.97 -5.47 -0.84
C GLY A 316 -0.10 -6.00 -1.97
N HIS A 317 0.27 -7.29 -1.93
CA HIS A 317 0.93 -8.08 -3.00
C HIS A 317 2.39 -7.72 -3.32
N MET A 318 2.72 -6.44 -3.39
CA MET A 318 4.03 -5.99 -3.87
C MET A 318 5.12 -6.04 -2.80
N ASN A 319 4.74 -6.26 -1.52
CA ASN A 319 5.62 -6.27 -0.34
C ASN A 319 6.43 -4.97 -0.10
N ILE A 320 6.20 -3.89 -0.84
CA ILE A 320 6.89 -2.59 -0.73
C ILE A 320 5.92 -1.43 -0.51
N ASP A 321 6.28 -0.48 0.35
CA ASP A 321 5.46 0.71 0.60
C ASP A 321 5.48 1.68 -0.59
N HIS A 322 4.34 1.87 -1.23
CA HIS A 322 4.21 2.93 -2.22
C HIS A 322 2.76 3.35 -2.44
N PHE A 323 2.61 4.38 -3.26
CA PHE A 323 1.35 4.78 -3.85
C PHE A 323 1.55 4.89 -5.37
N MET A 324 0.45 4.90 -6.10
CA MET A 324 0.44 5.12 -7.54
C MET A 324 -0.72 6.04 -7.93
N LEU A 325 -0.58 6.71 -9.07
CA LEU A 325 -1.58 7.64 -9.60
C LEU A 325 -2.21 7.04 -10.85
N GLN A 326 -3.52 6.80 -10.83
CA GLN A 326 -4.26 6.49 -12.06
C GLN A 326 -4.61 7.81 -12.76
N ASP A 327 -4.11 8.00 -13.98
CA ASP A 327 -4.46 9.15 -14.82
C ASP A 327 -5.71 8.87 -15.66
N PHE A 328 -6.74 9.69 -15.51
CA PHE A 328 -7.99 9.53 -16.25
C PHE A 328 -7.89 9.96 -17.73
N ASP A 329 -6.83 10.65 -18.15
CA ASP A 329 -6.60 10.94 -19.57
C ASP A 329 -6.18 9.67 -20.34
N ASP A 330 -5.51 8.72 -19.70
CA ASP A 330 -5.11 7.42 -20.27
C ASP A 330 -6.29 6.47 -20.53
N ILE A 331 -7.47 6.76 -19.96
CA ILE A 331 -8.69 6.04 -20.32
C ILE A 331 -9.00 6.32 -21.80
N SER A 332 -8.98 5.26 -22.61
CA SER A 332 -9.15 5.30 -24.05
C SER A 332 -10.48 5.93 -24.49
N LYS A 333 -10.45 6.57 -25.67
CA LYS A 333 -11.63 7.22 -26.28
C LYS A 333 -12.79 6.24 -26.56
N ASP A 334 -12.49 4.95 -26.71
CA ASP A 334 -13.50 3.91 -26.89
C ASP A 334 -14.08 3.47 -25.52
N ALA A 335 -13.25 3.28 -24.48
CA ALA A 335 -13.73 2.95 -23.14
C ALA A 335 -14.63 4.05 -22.59
N LYS A 336 -14.25 5.33 -22.75
CA LYS A 336 -15.08 6.51 -22.44
C LYS A 336 -16.44 6.53 -23.19
N LYS A 337 -16.58 5.77 -24.28
CA LYS A 337 -17.83 5.59 -25.06
C LYS A 337 -18.51 4.24 -24.83
N GLY A 338 -18.10 3.48 -23.81
CA GLY A 338 -18.68 2.17 -23.50
C GLY A 338 -18.33 1.09 -24.52
N ARG A 339 -17.14 1.15 -25.14
CA ARG A 339 -16.66 0.19 -26.14
C ARG A 339 -15.25 -0.29 -25.82
N MET A 340 -14.95 -1.56 -26.04
CA MET A 340 -13.65 -2.15 -25.70
C MET A 340 -13.35 -3.36 -26.57
N ALA A 341 -12.12 -3.50 -27.06
CA ALA A 341 -11.69 -4.71 -27.78
C ALA A 341 -11.15 -5.74 -26.78
N SER A 342 -11.41 -7.03 -27.02
CA SER A 342 -10.68 -8.12 -26.35
C SER A 342 -9.23 -8.16 -26.82
N GLY A 343 -8.29 -8.43 -25.92
CA GLY A 343 -6.86 -8.51 -26.25
C GLY A 343 -6.26 -7.18 -26.69
N ALA A 344 -6.78 -6.05 -26.17
CA ALA A 344 -6.14 -4.76 -26.33
C ALA A 344 -4.91 -4.71 -25.41
N LYS A 345 -3.74 -5.14 -25.90
CA LYS A 345 -2.48 -4.87 -25.19
C LYS A 345 -2.26 -3.35 -25.08
N ALA A 346 -1.64 -2.91 -23.98
CA ALA A 346 -1.05 -1.58 -23.92
C ALA A 346 0.02 -1.41 -25.01
N PHE A 347 0.41 -0.17 -25.29
CA PHE A 347 1.39 0.17 -26.33
C PHE A 347 2.83 -0.03 -25.82
N THR A 348 3.16 -1.24 -25.36
CA THR A 348 4.51 -1.60 -24.88
C THR A 348 5.37 -2.15 -26.01
N LEU A 349 6.68 -1.90 -25.93
CA LEU A 349 7.67 -2.51 -26.82
C LEU A 349 7.77 -4.00 -26.51
N ASP A 350 8.11 -4.82 -27.52
CA ASP A 350 8.05 -6.28 -27.44
C ASP A 350 9.26 -6.88 -26.70
N THR A 351 9.36 -6.62 -25.39
CA THR A 351 10.29 -7.27 -24.45
C THR A 351 9.50 -8.10 -23.43
N ASP A 352 9.29 -9.36 -23.78
CA ASP A 352 8.59 -10.38 -22.98
C ASP A 352 9.49 -10.87 -21.81
N VAL A 353 9.76 -9.97 -20.86
CA VAL A 353 10.45 -10.31 -19.60
C VAL A 353 9.39 -10.50 -18.52
N GLY A 354 9.09 -11.76 -18.21
CA GLY A 354 8.11 -12.13 -17.18
C GLY A 354 8.52 -11.60 -15.80
N LEU A 355 7.85 -10.54 -15.35
CA LEU A 355 8.25 -9.77 -14.16
C LEU A 355 7.80 -10.39 -12.81
N TYR A 356 7.62 -11.71 -12.81
CA TYR A 356 7.31 -12.56 -11.66
C TYR A 356 7.97 -13.91 -11.94
N VAL A 357 8.94 -14.29 -11.11
CA VAL A 357 9.33 -15.69 -10.94
C VAL A 357 8.52 -16.16 -9.75
N ASP A 358 7.63 -17.14 -9.97
CA ASP A 358 6.76 -17.77 -8.97
C ASP A 358 5.90 -16.82 -8.10
N GLY A 359 5.61 -15.63 -8.62
CA GLY A 359 4.69 -14.65 -8.05
C GLY A 359 5.31 -13.62 -7.11
N GLU A 360 6.58 -13.79 -6.73
CA GLU A 360 7.28 -12.81 -5.91
C GLU A 360 7.78 -11.59 -6.70
N VAL A 361 7.86 -10.44 -6.02
CA VAL A 361 8.57 -9.26 -6.51
C VAL A 361 10.05 -9.37 -6.08
N THR A 362 10.92 -9.66 -7.04
CA THR A 362 12.39 -9.63 -6.82
C THR A 362 12.85 -8.20 -6.53
N VAL A 363 14.01 -8.01 -5.88
CA VAL A 363 14.50 -6.65 -5.57
C VAL A 363 14.83 -5.88 -6.85
N ALA A 364 15.34 -6.57 -7.87
CA ALA A 364 15.52 -6.03 -9.22
C ALA A 364 14.17 -5.53 -9.79
N SER A 365 13.14 -6.39 -9.77
CA SER A 365 11.79 -6.07 -10.22
C SER A 365 11.16 -4.89 -9.48
N ALA A 366 11.33 -4.82 -8.15
CA ALA A 366 10.90 -3.70 -7.32
C ALA A 366 11.63 -2.40 -7.70
N SER A 367 12.95 -2.45 -7.87
CA SER A 367 13.78 -1.30 -8.21
C SER A 367 13.43 -0.73 -9.59
N ASP A 368 13.33 -1.59 -10.61
CA ASP A 368 12.90 -1.23 -11.95
C ASP A 368 11.48 -0.65 -11.96
N TYR A 369 10.56 -1.23 -11.18
CA TYR A 369 9.22 -0.72 -11.02
C TYR A 369 9.19 0.70 -10.42
N LEU A 370 9.92 0.93 -9.31
CA LEU A 370 9.97 2.25 -8.67
C LEU A 370 10.66 3.30 -9.56
N LEU A 371 11.71 2.93 -10.31
CA LEU A 371 12.36 3.81 -11.29
C LEU A 371 11.40 4.23 -12.42
N ASN A 372 10.63 3.28 -12.97
CA ASN A 372 9.62 3.57 -13.99
C ASN A 372 8.46 4.41 -13.43
N LEU A 373 8.04 4.15 -12.19
CA LEU A 373 7.04 4.95 -11.48
C LEU A 373 7.50 6.40 -11.28
N ARG A 374 8.77 6.61 -10.90
CA ARG A 374 9.39 7.94 -10.83
C ARG A 374 9.44 8.63 -12.19
N GLN A 375 9.76 7.90 -13.26
CA GLN A 375 9.77 8.43 -14.62
C GLN A 375 8.36 8.87 -15.07
N ALA A 376 7.33 8.11 -14.75
CA ALA A 376 5.93 8.52 -14.98
C ALA A 376 5.59 9.81 -14.19
N TRP A 377 6.02 9.90 -12.92
CA TRP A 377 5.85 11.11 -12.11
C TRP A 377 6.64 12.32 -12.61
N ALA A 378 7.79 12.10 -13.27
CA ALA A 378 8.57 13.13 -13.94
C ALA A 378 7.84 13.75 -15.16
N GLN A 379 6.76 13.12 -15.65
CA GLN A 379 5.88 13.68 -16.70
C GLN A 379 4.65 14.43 -16.15
N LEU A 380 4.39 14.39 -14.84
CA LEU A 380 3.26 15.13 -14.24
C LEU A 380 3.40 16.64 -14.49
N PRO A 381 2.28 17.38 -14.63
CA PRO A 381 2.30 18.83 -14.76
C PRO A 381 3.07 19.49 -13.60
N ALA A 382 3.98 20.42 -13.92
CA ALA A 382 4.71 21.20 -12.92
C ALA A 382 3.94 22.49 -12.54
N PRO A 383 3.91 22.88 -11.26
CA PRO A 383 3.44 24.21 -10.87
C PRO A 383 4.38 25.31 -11.41
N PRO A 384 3.89 26.52 -11.71
CA PRO A 384 4.72 27.61 -12.22
C PRO A 384 5.72 28.10 -11.16
N THR A 385 6.97 28.31 -11.57
CA THR A 385 8.03 28.88 -10.72
C THR A 385 7.83 30.38 -10.52
N LYS A 386 8.06 30.88 -9.29
CA LYS A 386 8.07 32.33 -9.03
C LYS A 386 9.26 32.97 -9.74
N SER A 387 9.03 34.05 -10.49
CA SER A 387 10.12 34.83 -11.10
C SER A 387 10.84 35.68 -10.04
N ASN A 388 12.14 35.45 -9.85
CA ASN A 388 12.95 36.24 -8.91
C ASN A 388 13.00 37.72 -9.29
N LYS A 389 12.45 38.58 -8.42
CA LYS A 389 12.90 39.96 -8.21
C LYS A 389 12.74 40.32 -6.73
N GLU A 390 13.84 40.80 -6.15
CA GLU A 390 13.95 41.50 -4.85
C GLU A 390 13.61 40.66 -3.59
N THR A 391 14.40 40.66 -2.50
CA THR A 391 15.81 41.06 -2.26
C THR A 391 16.30 40.34 -0.99
N HIS A 392 17.61 40.39 -0.66
CA HIS A 392 18.18 39.74 0.53
C HIS A 392 17.46 40.05 1.85
N ALA A 393 16.98 39.01 2.53
CA ALA A 393 16.79 38.94 3.97
C ALA A 393 17.16 37.53 4.45
N ARG A 394 17.66 37.41 5.69
CA ARG A 394 18.09 36.14 6.31
C ARG A 394 16.94 35.58 7.18
N SER A 395 16.92 34.26 7.34
CA SER A 395 16.20 33.46 8.37
C SER A 395 14.78 32.89 8.09
N SER A 396 14.58 31.67 8.62
CA SER A 396 13.35 30.85 8.74
C SER A 396 12.70 30.25 7.47
N ASP A 397 12.83 28.93 7.33
CA ASP A 397 12.14 28.09 6.32
C ASP A 397 10.61 28.01 6.52
N ASP A 398 10.09 28.42 7.68
CA ASP A 398 8.66 28.40 7.98
C ASP A 398 7.86 29.43 7.16
N GLU A 399 8.51 30.50 6.67
CA GLU A 399 7.85 31.49 5.82
C GLU A 399 7.47 30.93 4.43
N GLU A 400 8.15 29.92 3.88
CA GLU A 400 7.78 29.34 2.58
C GLU A 400 6.40 28.65 2.62
N GLN A 401 6.05 28.01 3.75
CA GLN A 401 4.76 27.32 3.91
C GLN A 401 3.62 28.30 4.16
N VAL A 402 3.85 29.32 4.99
CA VAL A 402 2.89 30.43 5.18
C VAL A 402 2.67 31.14 3.84
N SER A 403 3.72 31.41 3.08
CA SER A 403 3.67 32.01 1.73
C SER A 403 2.76 31.23 0.77
N LEU A 404 2.73 29.89 0.82
CA LEU A 404 1.91 29.07 -0.07
C LEU A 404 0.43 29.06 0.32
N TRP A 405 0.11 29.10 1.62
CA TRP A 405 -1.26 29.28 2.12
C TRP A 405 -1.76 30.72 1.95
N GLN A 406 -0.89 31.72 2.06
CA GLN A 406 -1.21 33.12 1.80
C GLN A 406 -1.39 33.39 0.28
N TRP A 407 -0.63 32.69 -0.57
CA TRP A 407 -0.85 32.57 -2.02
C TRP A 407 -2.17 31.85 -2.39
N LEU A 408 -2.75 31.08 -1.47
CA LEU A 408 -4.13 30.57 -1.56
C LEU A 408 -5.16 31.59 -1.05
N LEU A 409 -4.93 32.24 0.10
CA LEU A 409 -5.83 33.26 0.69
C LEU A 409 -6.03 34.50 -0.21
N SER A 410 -5.00 34.88 -0.99
CA SER A 410 -5.10 35.93 -2.02
C SER A 410 -6.16 35.68 -3.12
N THR A 411 -6.81 34.52 -3.15
CA THR A 411 -7.99 34.26 -4.00
C THR A 411 -9.27 34.96 -3.53
N VAL A 412 -9.29 35.55 -2.32
CA VAL A 412 -10.49 36.16 -1.71
C VAL A 412 -10.57 37.69 -1.91
N THR A 413 -9.45 38.37 -2.16
CA THR A 413 -9.40 39.84 -2.27
C THR A 413 -9.39 40.36 -3.72
N LYS A 414 -10.09 41.48 -3.96
CA LYS A 414 -10.33 42.11 -5.28
C LYS A 414 -9.05 42.39 -6.09
N PRO A 415 -9.15 42.48 -7.44
CA PRO A 415 -7.98 42.48 -8.31
C PRO A 415 -7.19 43.80 -8.26
N ALA A 416 -5.96 43.75 -7.75
CA ALA A 416 -4.93 44.72 -8.11
C ALA A 416 -4.56 44.57 -9.59
N LYS A 417 -4.49 45.69 -10.32
CA LYS A 417 -4.07 45.74 -11.73
C LYS A 417 -2.55 45.56 -11.80
N GLY A 418 -2.10 44.51 -12.51
CA GLY A 418 -0.68 44.24 -12.75
C GLY A 418 -0.30 42.79 -12.40
N GLY A 419 -0.47 41.86 -13.35
CA GLY A 419 -0.08 40.46 -13.13
C GLY A 419 -0.84 39.45 -14.00
N ASP A 420 -0.80 39.61 -15.32
CA ASP A 420 -1.57 38.78 -16.26
C ASP A 420 -0.91 37.41 -16.56
N ALA A 421 0.42 37.40 -16.76
CA ALA A 421 1.16 36.19 -17.14
C ALA A 421 1.10 35.07 -16.09
N SER A 422 1.49 35.36 -14.84
CA SER A 422 1.52 34.38 -13.75
C SER A 422 0.13 33.81 -13.41
N LYS A 423 -0.94 34.62 -13.52
CA LYS A 423 -2.33 34.16 -13.35
C LYS A 423 -2.75 33.22 -14.49
N SER A 424 -2.33 33.50 -15.72
CA SER A 424 -2.54 32.63 -16.89
C SER A 424 -1.84 31.28 -16.71
N GLU A 425 -0.60 31.25 -16.23
CA GLU A 425 0.15 30.01 -15.98
C GLU A 425 -0.42 29.18 -14.83
N LYS A 426 -0.81 29.82 -13.72
CA LYS A 426 -1.52 29.15 -12.61
C LYS A 426 -2.81 28.50 -13.10
N LYS A 427 -3.59 29.20 -13.94
CA LYS A 427 -4.82 28.65 -14.55
C LYS A 427 -4.52 27.45 -15.44
N LYS A 428 -3.53 27.54 -16.34
CA LYS A 428 -3.09 26.43 -17.21
C LYS A 428 -2.62 25.21 -16.42
N TYR A 429 -1.89 25.40 -15.32
CA TYR A 429 -1.46 24.30 -14.45
C TYR A 429 -2.68 23.60 -13.82
N LEU A 430 -3.60 24.37 -13.22
CA LEU A 430 -4.82 23.81 -12.63
C LEU A 430 -5.68 23.09 -13.67
N GLU A 431 -5.80 23.62 -14.90
CA GLU A 431 -6.50 22.94 -15.99
C GLU A 431 -5.83 21.59 -16.35
N LYS A 432 -4.49 21.54 -16.44
CA LYS A 432 -3.74 20.30 -16.76
C LYS A 432 -3.93 19.17 -15.74
N ILE A 433 -4.08 19.49 -14.46
CA ILE A 433 -4.31 18.49 -13.40
C ILE A 433 -5.81 18.17 -13.17
N GLY A 434 -6.73 18.72 -13.96
CA GLY A 434 -8.17 18.50 -13.77
C GLY A 434 -8.81 19.35 -12.67
N GLY A 435 -8.33 20.57 -12.45
CA GLY A 435 -8.94 21.58 -11.59
C GLY A 435 -8.23 21.79 -10.24
N LYS A 436 -8.88 22.54 -9.34
CA LYS A 436 -8.33 22.92 -8.01
C LYS A 436 -7.93 21.72 -7.14
N PHE A 437 -8.60 20.58 -7.35
CA PHE A 437 -8.53 19.38 -6.51
C PHE A 437 -7.81 18.20 -7.18
N ALA A 438 -7.19 18.42 -8.35
CA ALA A 438 -6.53 17.39 -9.14
C ALA A 438 -7.45 16.23 -9.64
N GLU A 439 -8.70 16.52 -10.02
CA GLU A 439 -9.71 15.51 -10.43
C GLU A 439 -9.39 14.73 -11.72
N ARG A 440 -8.23 14.97 -12.35
CA ARG A 440 -7.68 14.11 -13.41
C ARG A 440 -7.14 12.79 -12.87
N TYR A 441 -6.77 12.74 -11.60
CA TYR A 441 -6.07 11.60 -11.00
C TYR A 441 -6.93 10.88 -9.97
N ALA A 442 -6.60 9.63 -9.70
CA ALA A 442 -6.92 8.95 -8.44
C ALA A 442 -5.63 8.43 -7.79
N VAL A 443 -5.66 8.26 -6.48
CA VAL A 443 -4.56 7.66 -5.71
C VAL A 443 -4.94 6.25 -5.32
N THR A 444 -3.99 5.34 -5.49
CA THR A 444 -4.05 3.98 -4.97
C THR A 444 -2.86 3.76 -4.05
N HIS A 445 -3.10 3.22 -2.86
CA HIS A 445 -2.06 2.88 -1.89
C HIS A 445 -1.79 1.39 -1.89
N VAL A 446 -0.51 1.05 -1.77
CA VAL A 446 -0.04 -0.31 -1.56
C VAL A 446 0.67 -0.35 -0.21
N ALA A 447 0.36 -1.33 0.61
CA ALA A 447 1.03 -1.51 1.89
C ALA A 447 2.26 -2.44 1.73
N PRO A 448 3.33 -2.21 2.53
CA PRO A 448 4.28 -3.26 2.85
C PRO A 448 3.58 -4.35 3.68
N SER A 449 4.27 -5.46 3.90
CA SER A 449 3.69 -6.72 4.38
C SER A 449 4.13 -7.12 5.79
N VAL A 450 3.48 -8.16 6.34
CA VAL A 450 3.90 -8.80 7.59
C VAL A 450 4.97 -9.88 7.32
N VAL A 451 4.95 -10.52 6.16
CA VAL A 451 6.00 -11.47 5.76
C VAL A 451 7.40 -10.81 5.77
N PRO A 452 8.44 -11.46 6.32
CA PRO A 452 9.76 -10.84 6.52
C PRO A 452 10.60 -10.69 5.23
N ASN A 453 9.95 -10.46 4.09
CA ASN A 453 10.60 -10.02 2.85
C ASN A 453 11.35 -8.68 3.05
N TYR A 454 10.85 -7.85 3.98
CA TYR A 454 11.57 -6.73 4.60
C TYR A 454 11.33 -6.79 6.12
N TYR A 455 11.28 -5.67 6.85
CA TYR A 455 10.74 -5.71 8.22
C TYR A 455 9.21 -5.89 8.16
N PRO A 456 8.61 -6.75 9.01
CA PRO A 456 7.15 -6.86 9.14
C PRO A 456 6.51 -5.52 9.48
N THR A 457 5.34 -5.25 8.91
CA THR A 457 4.69 -3.94 9.00
C THR A 457 3.18 -3.99 9.25
N LEU A 458 2.65 -2.87 9.75
CA LEU A 458 1.21 -2.59 9.78
C LEU A 458 0.95 -1.09 9.62
N ARG A 459 -0.22 -0.70 9.11
CA ARG A 459 -0.57 0.71 8.83
C ARG A 459 -1.85 1.14 9.52
N ILE A 460 -1.80 2.28 10.21
CA ILE A 460 -3.00 2.95 10.76
C ILE A 460 -3.33 4.16 9.90
N ILE A 461 -4.59 4.27 9.48
CA ILE A 461 -5.11 5.38 8.67
C ILE A 461 -6.14 6.15 9.49
N GLU A 462 -5.90 7.44 9.71
CA GLU A 462 -6.86 8.35 10.34
C GLU A 462 -7.71 9.08 9.30
N TYR A 463 -9.01 9.19 9.55
CA TYR A 463 -9.98 9.81 8.68
C TYR A 463 -10.90 10.78 9.44
N ASN A 464 -11.33 11.83 8.74
CA ASN A 464 -12.17 12.87 9.30
C ASN A 464 -13.57 12.32 9.69
N ILE A 465 -13.93 12.41 10.97
CA ILE A 465 -15.26 12.01 11.51
C ILE A 465 -16.18 13.22 11.78
N THR A 466 -15.94 14.38 11.17
CA THR A 466 -16.75 15.59 11.41
C THR A 466 -18.22 15.33 11.07
N GLY A 467 -19.10 15.56 12.04
CA GLY A 467 -20.55 15.27 11.97
C GLY A 467 -20.94 13.82 12.32
N LEU A 468 -20.00 12.99 12.77
CA LEU A 468 -20.18 11.59 13.19
C LEU A 468 -19.62 11.31 14.60
N GLU A 469 -19.23 12.34 15.35
CA GLU A 469 -18.53 12.24 16.65
C GLU A 469 -19.39 11.59 17.75
N ASN A 470 -20.71 11.68 17.60
CA ASN A 470 -21.71 11.05 18.48
C ASN A 470 -22.28 9.75 17.88
N LEU A 471 -21.75 9.28 16.75
CA LEU A 471 -22.15 8.00 16.17
C LEU A 471 -21.38 6.89 16.88
N HIS A 472 -22.10 6.01 17.55
CA HIS A 472 -21.53 4.82 18.16
C HIS A 472 -21.26 3.78 17.07
N ALA A 473 -20.03 3.29 17.01
CA ALA A 473 -19.66 2.12 16.22
C ALA A 473 -20.52 0.95 16.70
N ALA A 474 -21.54 0.60 15.92
CA ALA A 474 -22.39 -0.53 16.22
C ALA A 474 -21.53 -1.82 16.23
N SER A 475 -21.77 -2.70 17.20
CA SER A 475 -21.31 -4.08 17.11
C SER A 475 -21.75 -4.68 15.76
N ALA A 476 -20.90 -5.48 15.12
CA ALA A 476 -21.16 -5.90 13.76
C ALA A 476 -22.36 -6.85 13.72
N PHE A 477 -23.51 -6.30 13.29
CA PHE A 477 -24.76 -7.01 13.08
C PHE A 477 -25.29 -7.73 14.34
N HIS A 478 -26.11 -7.03 15.14
CA HIS A 478 -27.05 -7.71 16.04
C HIS A 478 -27.92 -8.71 15.27
N HIS A 479 -27.48 -9.97 15.23
CA HIS A 479 -28.25 -11.05 14.71
C HIS A 479 -29.39 -11.33 15.69
N SER A 480 -30.64 -11.10 15.26
CA SER A 480 -31.79 -11.64 15.96
C SER A 480 -31.64 -13.16 15.98
N THR A 481 -31.41 -13.74 17.17
CA THR A 481 -31.16 -15.17 17.43
C THR A 481 -32.45 -15.99 17.30
N ALA A 482 -33.12 -15.86 16.16
CA ALA A 482 -34.47 -16.35 15.94
C ALA A 482 -34.72 -16.86 14.50
N PHE A 483 -33.71 -17.45 13.83
CA PHE A 483 -33.97 -18.28 12.64
C PHE A 483 -33.20 -19.60 12.65
N THR A 484 -34.00 -20.66 12.63
CA THR A 484 -33.60 -22.06 12.44
C THR A 484 -32.83 -22.24 11.13
N THR A 485 -31.86 -23.15 11.14
CA THR A 485 -31.09 -23.60 9.97
C THR A 485 -32.01 -23.89 8.77
N GLN A 486 -31.89 -23.08 7.70
CA GLN A 486 -32.50 -23.39 6.41
C GLN A 486 -31.78 -24.62 5.81
N PRO A 487 -32.48 -25.74 5.52
CA PRO A 487 -31.87 -26.93 4.95
C PRO A 487 -31.62 -26.71 3.44
N GLY A 488 -30.42 -26.21 3.09
CA GLY A 488 -30.10 -25.89 1.70
C GLY A 488 -28.61 -25.81 1.33
N GLN A 489 -27.72 -25.59 2.29
CA GLN A 489 -26.26 -25.71 2.10
C GLN A 489 -25.72 -26.76 3.07
N LEU A 490 -25.44 -27.95 2.54
CA LEU A 490 -24.53 -28.87 3.20
C LEU A 490 -23.13 -28.23 3.18
N PRO A 491 -22.37 -28.27 4.30
CA PRO A 491 -20.96 -27.88 4.26
C PRO A 491 -20.23 -28.79 3.27
N ILE A 492 -19.22 -28.25 2.57
CA ILE A 492 -18.37 -29.09 1.72
C ILE A 492 -17.66 -30.11 2.61
N ILE A 493 -17.71 -31.37 2.21
CA ILE A 493 -17.03 -32.48 2.91
C ILE A 493 -15.52 -32.27 2.69
N ASP A 494 -14.71 -32.22 3.76
CA ASP A 494 -13.27 -31.92 3.66
C ASP A 494 -12.50 -32.93 2.77
N ASP A 495 -13.06 -34.12 2.52
CA ASP A 495 -12.56 -35.11 1.55
C ASP A 495 -12.38 -34.51 0.14
N GLU A 496 -13.14 -33.46 -0.21
CA GLU A 496 -13.00 -32.76 -1.48
C GLU A 496 -11.61 -32.13 -1.70
N PHE A 497 -10.90 -31.75 -0.64
CA PHE A 497 -9.60 -31.06 -0.71
C PHE A 497 -8.41 -31.98 -0.34
N LEU A 498 -8.55 -33.30 -0.55
CA LEU A 498 -7.50 -34.29 -0.25
C LEU A 498 -6.62 -34.69 -1.45
N ASP A 499 -7.12 -34.57 -2.69
CA ASP A 499 -6.39 -34.93 -3.91
C ASP A 499 -6.00 -33.67 -4.68
N ASP A 500 -4.82 -33.13 -4.36
CA ASP A 500 -4.26 -31.95 -5.03
C ASP A 500 -3.90 -32.24 -6.49
N GLU A 501 -3.32 -33.42 -6.78
CA GLU A 501 -2.91 -33.83 -8.12
C GLU A 501 -4.10 -33.93 -9.09
N ASP A 502 -5.20 -34.55 -8.67
CA ASP A 502 -6.40 -34.65 -9.51
C ASP A 502 -7.00 -33.27 -9.79
N TYR A 503 -7.09 -32.42 -8.78
CA TYR A 503 -7.58 -31.04 -8.92
C TYR A 503 -6.68 -30.21 -9.86
N LEU A 504 -5.35 -30.32 -9.76
CA LEU A 504 -4.41 -29.66 -10.67
C LEU A 504 -4.59 -30.13 -12.12
N ARG A 505 -4.78 -31.44 -12.36
CA ARG A 505 -5.08 -32.00 -13.70
C ARG A 505 -6.39 -31.46 -14.27
N ASP A 506 -7.41 -31.29 -13.43
CA ASP A 506 -8.71 -30.76 -13.83
C ASP A 506 -8.63 -29.28 -14.22
N VAL A 507 -7.92 -28.46 -13.42
CA VAL A 507 -7.64 -27.05 -13.73
C VAL A 507 -6.84 -26.94 -15.03
N GLU A 508 -5.77 -27.72 -15.19
CA GLU A 508 -4.96 -27.72 -16.41
C GLU A 508 -5.80 -28.12 -17.65
N THR A 509 -6.72 -29.08 -17.48
CA THR A 509 -7.68 -29.48 -18.52
C THR A 509 -8.64 -28.35 -18.90
N ILE A 510 -9.12 -27.57 -17.93
CA ILE A 510 -9.95 -26.36 -18.17
C ILE A 510 -9.14 -25.29 -18.92
N LEU A 511 -7.90 -25.02 -18.51
CA LEU A 511 -7.00 -24.06 -19.16
C LEU A 511 -6.70 -24.48 -20.62
N LYS A 512 -6.37 -25.76 -20.85
CA LYS A 512 -6.20 -26.34 -22.20
C LYS A 512 -7.45 -26.12 -23.06
N LYS A 513 -8.65 -26.43 -22.54
CA LYS A 513 -9.94 -26.20 -23.23
C LYS A 513 -10.14 -24.71 -23.57
N LYS A 514 -9.82 -23.78 -22.68
CA LYS A 514 -9.90 -22.32 -22.93
C LYS A 514 -8.92 -21.87 -24.02
N LYS A 515 -7.65 -22.30 -23.94
CA LYS A 515 -6.59 -22.03 -24.94
C LYS A 515 -6.96 -22.55 -26.34
N HIS A 516 -7.58 -23.73 -26.44
CA HIS A 516 -8.08 -24.26 -27.72
C HIS A 516 -9.27 -23.48 -28.28
N LYS A 517 -10.21 -23.02 -27.44
CA LYS A 517 -11.31 -22.13 -27.88
C LYS A 517 -10.77 -20.82 -28.44
N GLY A 518 -9.79 -20.20 -27.77
CA GLY A 518 -9.12 -18.98 -28.23
C GLY A 518 -8.44 -19.15 -29.61
N LYS A 519 -7.77 -20.28 -29.83
CA LYS A 519 -7.13 -20.58 -31.14
C LYS A 519 -8.13 -20.78 -32.29
N LYS A 520 -9.31 -21.37 -32.05
CA LYS A 520 -10.32 -21.63 -33.10
C LYS A 520 -11.20 -20.41 -33.45
N GLY A 521 -10.97 -19.26 -32.83
CA GLY A 521 -11.93 -18.13 -32.84
C GLY A 521 -11.43 -16.78 -33.37
N LYS A 522 -10.20 -16.65 -33.90
CA LYS A 522 -9.62 -15.35 -34.34
C LYS A 522 -10.25 -14.79 -35.64
N LYS A 523 -11.50 -14.36 -35.56
CA LYS A 523 -11.97 -13.17 -36.31
C LYS A 523 -11.38 -11.93 -35.62
N GLY A 524 -11.14 -10.85 -36.38
CA GLY A 524 -10.43 -9.65 -35.90
C GLY A 524 -11.05 -8.98 -34.65
N PRO A 525 -10.32 -8.04 -34.00
CA PRO A 525 -10.61 -7.57 -32.65
C PRO A 525 -12.06 -7.10 -32.47
N ARG A 526 -12.86 -7.92 -31.79
CA ARG A 526 -14.28 -7.68 -31.59
C ARG A 526 -14.46 -6.61 -30.52
N LYS A 527 -15.01 -5.45 -30.90
CA LYS A 527 -15.36 -4.40 -29.94
C LYS A 527 -16.67 -4.74 -29.23
N TYR A 528 -16.57 -5.14 -27.96
CA TYR A 528 -17.69 -5.32 -27.04
C TYR A 528 -18.25 -3.96 -26.60
N LYS A 529 -19.50 -3.96 -26.14
CA LYS A 529 -20.18 -2.80 -25.55
C LYS A 529 -20.44 -3.04 -24.06
N PHE A 530 -20.34 -2.00 -23.25
CA PHE A 530 -20.64 -2.04 -21.82
C PHE A 530 -21.30 -0.72 -21.37
N LYS A 531 -21.95 -0.71 -20.20
CA LYS A 531 -22.69 0.45 -19.71
C LYS A 531 -21.76 1.38 -18.92
N VAL A 532 -21.46 2.56 -19.44
CA VAL A 532 -20.76 3.61 -18.69
C VAL A 532 -21.74 4.21 -17.65
N PRO A 533 -21.40 4.23 -16.34
CA PRO A 533 -22.20 4.92 -15.32
C PRO A 533 -22.11 6.44 -15.52
N GLN A 534 -23.09 7.18 -15.00
CA GLN A 534 -23.03 8.63 -15.02
C GLN A 534 -22.04 9.13 -13.95
N GLY A 535 -21.22 10.10 -14.32
CA GLY A 535 -20.35 10.81 -13.39
C GLY A 535 -21.13 11.74 -12.45
N PRO A 536 -20.47 12.31 -11.42
CA PRO A 536 -21.05 13.41 -10.67
C PRO A 536 -21.38 14.60 -11.58
N SER A 537 -22.37 15.42 -11.17
CA SER A 537 -22.67 16.68 -11.86
C SER A 537 -21.42 17.55 -11.97
N LYS A 538 -21.27 18.31 -13.06
CA LYS A 538 -20.21 19.32 -13.20
C LYS A 538 -20.27 20.44 -12.14
N SER A 539 -21.40 20.54 -11.44
CA SER A 539 -21.62 21.47 -10.32
C SER A 539 -21.53 20.81 -8.94
N ALA A 540 -21.33 19.50 -8.85
CA ALA A 540 -21.18 18.81 -7.58
C ALA A 540 -19.80 19.14 -6.95
N PRO A 541 -19.70 19.22 -5.61
CA PRO A 541 -18.41 19.25 -4.95
C PRO A 541 -17.67 17.92 -5.20
N PRO A 542 -16.33 17.92 -5.17
CA PRO A 542 -15.54 16.71 -5.32
C PRO A 542 -15.65 15.83 -4.05
N GLY A 543 -15.38 14.52 -4.19
CA GLY A 543 -15.53 13.57 -3.09
C GLY A 543 -14.45 13.64 -2.00
N PRO A 544 -14.55 12.80 -0.96
CA PRO A 544 -13.66 12.88 0.22
C PRO A 544 -12.18 12.70 -0.08
N ALA A 545 -11.82 11.93 -1.12
CA ALA A 545 -10.44 11.79 -1.57
C ALA A 545 -9.83 13.11 -2.09
N TYR A 546 -10.65 14.07 -2.52
CA TYR A 546 -10.22 15.23 -3.31
C TYR A 546 -10.31 16.56 -2.57
N SER A 547 -11.24 16.69 -1.63
CA SER A 547 -11.43 17.90 -0.81
C SER A 547 -11.77 17.50 0.63
N PRO A 548 -11.16 18.16 1.65
CA PRO A 548 -11.45 17.90 3.06
C PRO A 548 -12.94 17.98 3.38
N GLN A 549 -13.47 16.86 3.87
CA GLN A 549 -14.83 16.66 4.37
C GLN A 549 -14.86 15.38 5.22
N THR A 550 -16.02 14.98 5.73
CA THR A 550 -16.19 13.68 6.40
C THR A 550 -15.68 12.53 5.52
N PHE A 551 -14.93 11.61 6.13
CA PHE A 551 -14.17 10.51 5.54
C PHE A 551 -12.89 10.86 4.79
N THR A 552 -12.52 12.14 4.58
CA THR A 552 -11.18 12.45 4.03
C THR A 552 -10.09 11.90 4.94
N TRP A 553 -9.13 11.16 4.38
CA TRP A 553 -7.97 10.68 5.12
C TRP A 553 -7.02 11.84 5.47
N THR A 554 -6.51 11.82 6.70
CA THR A 554 -5.78 12.95 7.31
C THR A 554 -4.38 12.57 7.77
N ARG A 555 -4.13 11.30 8.09
CA ARG A 555 -2.84 10.80 8.56
C ARG A 555 -2.67 9.32 8.22
N HIS A 556 -1.49 8.94 7.76
CA HIS A 556 -1.03 7.55 7.77
C HIS A 556 0.12 7.44 8.78
N VAL A 557 0.05 6.44 9.65
CA VAL A 557 1.16 6.04 10.51
C VAL A 557 1.59 4.64 10.06
N GLN A 558 2.82 4.54 9.60
CA GLN A 558 3.44 3.28 9.20
C GLN A 558 4.24 2.74 10.38
N TYR A 559 3.97 1.50 10.75
CA TYR A 559 4.71 0.78 11.79
C TYR A 559 5.53 -0.33 11.17
N PHE A 560 6.66 -0.66 11.82
CA PHE A 560 7.54 -1.76 11.46
C PHE A 560 8.10 -2.48 12.70
N ALA A 561 8.42 -3.77 12.59
CA ALA A 561 9.08 -4.54 13.63
C ALA A 561 10.52 -4.85 13.20
N ASN A 562 11.51 -4.25 13.87
CA ASN A 562 12.93 -4.41 13.53
C ASN A 562 13.44 -5.80 13.94
N LEU A 563 13.23 -6.83 13.10
CA LEU A 563 13.62 -8.20 13.40
C LEU A 563 15.12 -8.39 13.66
N THR A 564 15.99 -7.59 13.03
CA THR A 564 17.44 -7.61 13.31
C THR A 564 17.72 -7.30 14.79
N ASN A 565 17.02 -6.30 15.34
CA ASN A 565 17.12 -5.90 16.74
C ASN A 565 16.37 -6.87 17.67
N ILE A 566 15.16 -7.29 17.30
CA ILE A 566 14.27 -8.09 18.15
C ILE A 566 14.80 -9.53 18.30
N ASN A 567 15.23 -10.19 17.23
CA ASN A 567 15.72 -11.58 17.30
C ASN A 567 16.97 -11.71 18.19
N ASN A 568 17.92 -10.76 18.14
CA ASN A 568 19.04 -10.64 19.08
C ASN A 568 19.95 -11.89 19.20
N ASP A 569 19.95 -12.75 18.18
CA ASP A 569 20.53 -14.10 18.23
C ASP A 569 22.05 -14.16 18.00
N PHE A 570 22.64 -13.15 17.37
CA PHE A 570 24.07 -13.10 17.01
C PHE A 570 24.86 -12.13 17.88
N VAL A 571 25.30 -12.57 19.05
CA VAL A 571 26.33 -11.86 19.84
C VAL A 571 27.74 -12.21 19.35
N ASP A 572 28.61 -11.21 19.31
CA ASP A 572 30.04 -11.40 19.00
C ASP A 572 30.71 -12.21 20.13
N PRO A 573 31.40 -13.34 19.84
CA PRO A 573 32.02 -14.20 20.85
C PRO A 573 33.07 -13.54 21.76
N GLN A 574 33.49 -12.29 21.51
CA GLN A 574 34.55 -11.62 22.27
C GLN A 574 34.11 -10.93 23.58
N GLN A 575 32.83 -10.97 23.95
CA GLN A 575 32.33 -10.38 25.21
C GLN A 575 31.91 -11.44 26.25
N GLY A 576 32.86 -12.28 26.67
CA GLY A 576 32.80 -12.92 27.99
C GLY A 576 33.19 -11.95 29.11
N PRO A 577 32.81 -12.20 30.38
CA PRO A 577 33.05 -11.28 31.48
C PRO A 577 34.56 -11.08 31.74
N LYS A 578 35.07 -9.87 31.50
CA LYS A 578 36.49 -9.54 31.63
C LYS A 578 36.85 -9.21 33.08
N TYR A 579 37.58 -10.13 33.72
CA TYR A 579 38.58 -9.72 34.72
C TYR A 579 39.68 -8.91 34.03
N THR A 580 40.13 -7.84 34.68
CA THR A 580 41.26 -6.98 34.26
C THR A 580 42.31 -6.93 35.39
N PRO A 581 43.52 -6.35 35.19
CA PRO A 581 44.12 -5.79 33.97
C PRO A 581 45.55 -6.31 33.64
N ALA A 582 45.98 -6.21 32.37
CA ALA A 582 47.38 -5.94 32.00
C ALA A 582 47.56 -5.51 30.52
N SER A 583 47.86 -4.23 30.31
CA SER A 583 48.61 -3.61 29.18
C SER A 583 48.91 -4.44 27.91
N ARG A 584 48.35 -4.01 26.75
CA ARG A 584 49.17 -3.66 25.56
C ARG A 584 48.45 -2.83 24.48
N SER A 585 49.18 -1.82 23.98
CA SER A 585 49.06 -1.06 22.71
C SER A 585 47.75 -1.12 21.90
N GLN A 586 47.12 0.04 21.75
CA GLN A 586 46.12 0.32 20.71
C GLN A 586 46.76 0.31 19.31
N THR A 587 46.12 -0.39 18.38
CA THR A 587 46.16 -0.09 16.93
C THR A 587 44.78 -0.39 16.39
N GLU A 588 44.03 0.64 16.01
CA GLU A 588 42.74 0.46 15.35
C GLU A 588 42.93 -0.06 13.92
N PRO A 589 42.20 -1.11 13.50
CA PRO A 589 42.11 -1.47 12.10
C PRO A 589 41.10 -0.55 11.42
N THR A 590 41.60 0.51 10.78
CA THR A 590 40.82 1.25 9.79
C THR A 590 40.32 0.28 8.72
N THR A 591 39.00 0.22 8.52
CA THR A 591 38.35 -0.66 7.55
C THR A 591 38.67 -0.21 6.13
N SER A 592 39.79 -0.69 5.59
CA SER A 592 40.11 -0.50 4.19
C SER A 592 39.13 -1.30 3.32
N TYR A 593 38.37 -0.58 2.48
CA TYR A 593 37.56 -1.19 1.42
C TYR A 593 38.43 -2.13 0.59
N ASN A 594 38.11 -3.43 0.60
CA ASN A 594 38.78 -4.44 -0.20
C ASN A 594 38.01 -4.61 -1.52
N PRO A 595 38.51 -4.11 -2.67
CA PRO A 595 37.73 -3.93 -3.90
C PRO A 595 37.47 -5.23 -4.69
N ASN A 596 37.66 -6.41 -4.07
CA ASN A 596 37.63 -7.72 -4.71
C ASN A 596 36.52 -8.66 -4.19
N PHE A 597 35.61 -8.20 -3.33
CA PHE A 597 34.37 -8.91 -3.06
C PHE A 597 33.27 -8.44 -4.03
N PRO A 598 32.41 -9.34 -4.55
CA PRO A 598 31.24 -8.91 -5.30
C PRO A 598 30.34 -8.06 -4.40
N HIS A 599 29.94 -6.89 -4.87
CA HIS A 599 28.95 -6.06 -4.19
C HIS A 599 27.59 -6.78 -4.25
N THR A 600 26.89 -6.84 -3.12
CA THR A 600 25.60 -7.55 -2.99
C THR A 600 24.57 -6.71 -2.25
N ILE A 601 23.33 -6.72 -2.73
CA ILE A 601 22.18 -6.08 -2.09
C ILE A 601 21.19 -7.18 -1.71
N PHE A 602 20.90 -7.30 -0.42
CA PHE A 602 20.09 -8.40 0.16
C PHE A 602 20.58 -9.82 -0.20
N GLY A 603 21.89 -9.99 -0.43
CA GLY A 603 22.50 -11.26 -0.86
C GLY A 603 22.47 -11.50 -2.37
N LEU A 604 21.87 -10.62 -3.17
CA LEU A 604 21.90 -10.67 -4.64
C LEU A 604 23.09 -9.89 -5.17
N SER A 605 23.86 -10.46 -6.11
CA SER A 605 24.99 -9.76 -6.75
C SER A 605 24.52 -8.55 -7.56
N ILE A 606 25.31 -7.48 -7.55
CA ILE A 606 25.17 -6.35 -8.47
C ILE A 606 26.18 -6.51 -9.62
N SER A 607 25.74 -6.27 -10.85
CA SER A 607 26.61 -6.18 -12.01
C SER A 607 27.41 -4.85 -12.03
N PRO A 608 28.52 -4.74 -12.79
CA PRO A 608 29.32 -3.50 -12.83
C PRO A 608 28.60 -2.25 -13.37
N ASP A 609 27.44 -2.43 -14.00
CA ASP A 609 26.52 -1.41 -14.50
C ASP A 609 25.36 -1.09 -13.54
N GLY A 610 25.33 -1.68 -12.33
CA GLY A 610 24.37 -1.38 -11.28
C GLY A 610 23.07 -2.19 -11.32
N VAL A 611 23.02 -3.28 -12.09
CA VAL A 611 21.83 -4.13 -12.21
C VAL A 611 21.92 -5.29 -11.21
N ILE A 612 20.88 -5.50 -10.41
CA ILE A 612 20.80 -6.63 -9.49
C ILE A 612 20.50 -7.92 -10.27
N GLU A 613 21.15 -9.04 -9.94
CA GLU A 613 20.82 -10.34 -10.51
C GLU A 613 19.34 -10.71 -10.29
N ASN A 614 18.64 -11.07 -11.38
CA ASN A 614 17.27 -11.59 -11.36
C ASN A 614 17.23 -13.06 -10.87
N LYS A 615 17.64 -13.31 -9.63
CA LYS A 615 17.33 -14.54 -8.89
C LYS A 615 16.00 -14.36 -8.17
N GLY A 616 15.17 -15.41 -8.15
CA GLY A 616 13.91 -15.41 -7.40
C GLY A 616 14.16 -15.39 -5.89
N TRP A 617 14.90 -16.40 -5.41
CA TRP A 617 15.26 -16.52 -4.00
C TRP A 617 16.28 -15.47 -3.54
N LYS A 618 16.15 -15.05 -2.28
CA LYS A 618 17.03 -14.11 -1.58
C LYS A 618 17.50 -14.75 -0.27
N GLU A 619 18.80 -14.86 -0.07
CA GLU A 619 19.36 -15.39 1.19
C GLU A 619 19.33 -14.35 2.33
N GLY A 620 19.16 -13.08 1.97
CA GLY A 620 19.10 -11.93 2.88
C GLY A 620 20.45 -11.42 3.37
N LYS A 621 20.43 -10.34 4.16
CA LYS A 621 21.64 -9.72 4.74
C LYS A 621 22.37 -10.61 5.78
N HIS A 622 21.81 -11.78 6.07
CA HIS A 622 22.32 -12.75 7.03
C HIS A 622 23.39 -13.70 6.49
N GLY A 623 23.75 -13.65 5.20
CA GLY A 623 24.76 -14.53 4.58
C GLY A 623 26.08 -14.66 5.36
N LYS A 624 26.56 -13.56 5.98
CA LYS A 624 27.75 -13.55 6.85
C LYS A 624 27.60 -14.34 8.17
N HIS A 625 26.43 -14.91 8.44
CA HIS A 625 26.10 -15.74 9.60
C HIS A 625 25.70 -17.19 9.22
N GLN A 626 25.68 -17.57 7.94
CA GLN A 626 25.52 -18.98 7.55
C GLN A 626 26.57 -19.86 8.24
N GLY A 627 26.15 -21.02 8.73
CA GLY A 627 27.01 -21.96 9.46
C GLY A 627 27.58 -21.47 10.82
N LYS A 628 27.33 -20.22 11.25
CA LYS A 628 27.65 -19.79 12.62
C LYS A 628 26.65 -20.40 13.59
N ARG A 629 27.12 -20.80 14.77
CA ARG A 629 26.24 -21.23 15.87
C ARG A 629 25.66 -20.00 16.58
N PRO A 630 24.33 -19.77 16.56
CA PRO A 630 23.66 -18.79 17.41
C PRO A 630 23.70 -19.27 18.87
N ARG A 631 23.01 -18.55 19.75
CA ARG A 631 22.75 -18.99 21.12
C ARG A 631 22.09 -20.38 21.12
N PRO A 632 22.35 -21.25 22.11
CA PRO A 632 21.69 -22.58 22.20
C PRO A 632 20.16 -22.52 22.25
N GLU A 633 19.62 -21.42 22.77
CA GLU A 633 18.19 -21.11 22.78
C GLU A 633 17.99 -19.64 22.37
N PRO A 634 16.90 -19.28 21.66
CA PRO A 634 16.60 -17.90 21.30
C PRO A 634 16.39 -17.01 22.52
N HIS A 635 17.01 -15.83 22.50
CA HIS A 635 16.86 -14.80 23.55
C HIS A 635 16.45 -13.47 22.90
N PRO A 636 15.26 -13.41 22.27
CA PRO A 636 14.78 -12.19 21.64
C PRO A 636 14.57 -11.08 22.68
N LYS A 637 14.69 -9.84 22.22
CA LYS A 637 14.19 -8.67 22.96
C LYS A 637 12.66 -8.65 22.94
N GLU A 638 12.06 -7.71 23.66
CA GLU A 638 10.62 -7.47 23.58
C GLU A 638 10.19 -7.23 22.12
N PHE A 639 9.12 -7.92 21.70
CA PHE A 639 8.56 -7.74 20.37
C PHE A 639 7.68 -6.48 20.36
N VAL A 640 8.10 -5.48 19.60
CA VAL A 640 7.43 -4.18 19.50
C VAL A 640 7.37 -3.73 18.03
N PHE A 641 6.27 -3.10 17.66
CA PHE A 641 6.18 -2.30 16.43
C PHE A 641 6.55 -0.85 16.75
N GLU A 642 7.60 -0.37 16.09
CA GLU A 642 8.06 1.02 16.14
C GLU A 642 7.40 1.83 15.02
N VAL A 643 7.31 3.16 15.18
CA VAL A 643 6.80 4.05 14.11
C VAL A 643 7.91 4.28 13.08
N GLU A 644 7.73 3.79 11.86
CA GLU A 644 8.66 4.05 10.75
C GLU A 644 8.52 5.50 10.28
N TYR A 645 7.29 5.94 10.02
CA TYR A 645 6.97 7.32 9.70
C TYR A 645 5.50 7.67 10.00
N ASP A 646 5.26 8.97 10.10
CA ASP A 646 3.95 9.57 10.35
C ASP A 646 3.77 10.74 9.38
N THR A 647 2.79 10.67 8.49
CA THR A 647 2.58 11.72 7.47
C THR A 647 2.20 13.06 8.08
N LYS A 648 1.74 13.12 9.34
CA LYS A 648 1.50 14.38 10.06
C LYS A 648 2.80 15.11 10.41
N LYS A 649 3.93 14.40 10.52
CA LYS A 649 5.27 14.97 10.68
C LYS A 649 5.90 15.37 9.32
N ASP A 650 5.40 14.85 8.21
CA ASP A 650 5.90 15.17 6.87
C ASP A 650 5.46 16.56 6.38
N ARG A 651 6.43 17.42 6.05
CA ARG A 651 6.18 18.78 5.52
C ARG A 651 5.32 18.73 4.24
N GLY A 652 4.07 19.18 4.35
CA GLY A 652 3.13 19.33 3.23
C GLY A 652 1.93 18.37 3.23
N PHE A 653 1.86 17.42 4.17
CA PHE A 653 0.79 16.42 4.28
C PHE A 653 -0.20 16.70 5.44
N ALA A 654 -0.72 17.94 5.52
CA ALA A 654 -1.77 18.31 6.48
C ALA A 654 -3.14 17.64 6.19
N ASP A 655 -3.30 17.12 4.97
CA ASP A 655 -4.38 16.24 4.54
C ASP A 655 -3.78 15.24 3.52
N LEU A 656 -4.46 14.11 3.29
CA LEU A 656 -4.03 13.09 2.32
C LEU A 656 -4.84 13.14 1.03
N THR A 657 -5.28 14.33 0.61
CA THR A 657 -6.07 14.46 -0.62
C THR A 657 -5.26 14.11 -1.87
N VAL A 658 -5.94 13.68 -2.93
CA VAL A 658 -5.36 13.34 -4.26
C VAL A 658 -4.40 14.42 -4.73
N ARG A 659 -4.73 15.70 -4.50
CA ARG A 659 -3.87 16.82 -4.86
C ARG A 659 -2.50 16.78 -4.16
N ARG A 660 -2.44 16.43 -2.87
CA ARG A 660 -1.17 16.33 -2.12
C ARG A 660 -0.29 15.22 -2.68
N TRP A 661 -0.88 14.07 -2.98
CA TRP A 661 -0.18 12.97 -3.63
C TRP A 661 0.33 13.32 -5.03
N VAL A 662 -0.44 14.07 -5.84
CA VAL A 662 0.02 14.59 -7.15
C VAL A 662 1.15 15.62 -6.99
N GLU A 663 1.06 16.53 -6.02
CA GLU A 663 2.11 17.50 -5.69
C GLU A 663 3.40 16.79 -5.20
N TYR A 664 3.28 15.74 -4.38
CA TYR A 664 4.40 14.97 -3.83
C TYR A 664 5.06 14.06 -4.87
N ALA A 665 4.29 13.30 -5.65
CA ALA A 665 4.77 12.54 -6.81
C ALA A 665 5.57 13.45 -7.76
N ARG A 666 5.05 14.64 -8.05
CA ARG A 666 5.75 15.61 -8.90
C ARG A 666 7.08 16.10 -8.29
N LYS A 667 7.24 16.15 -6.96
CA LYS A 667 8.54 16.43 -6.31
C LYS A 667 9.50 15.26 -6.45
N ILE A 668 9.04 14.03 -6.22
CA ILE A 668 9.85 12.80 -6.38
C ILE A 668 10.38 12.66 -7.81
N GLY A 669 9.54 12.95 -8.81
CA GLY A 669 9.89 12.96 -10.24
C GLY A 669 10.79 14.11 -10.69
N GLN A 670 11.12 15.09 -9.83
CA GLN A 670 12.07 16.15 -10.19
C GLN A 670 13.52 15.67 -9.97
N GLY A 671 14.34 15.79 -11.03
CA GLY A 671 15.78 15.62 -10.92
C GLY A 671 16.38 16.70 -10.02
N GLY A 672 17.31 16.32 -9.13
CA GLY A 672 17.85 17.20 -8.08
C GLY A 672 18.45 18.50 -8.63
N SER A 673 17.73 19.62 -8.42
CA SER A 673 18.20 20.98 -8.73
C SER A 673 18.64 21.78 -7.50
N LYS A 674 18.54 21.19 -6.30
CA LYS A 674 19.14 21.66 -5.05
C LYS A 674 19.79 20.45 -4.38
N SER A 675 21.12 20.42 -4.37
CA SER A 675 21.91 19.48 -3.58
C SER A 675 22.14 20.07 -2.19
N LEU A 676 21.93 19.26 -1.15
CA LEU A 676 22.58 19.42 0.15
C LEU A 676 23.70 18.38 0.21
N ASP A 677 24.80 18.72 0.89
CA ASP A 677 25.93 17.81 1.05
C ASP A 677 25.59 16.71 2.07
N SER A 678 26.17 15.51 1.90
CA SER A 678 25.80 14.32 2.68
C SER A 678 26.24 14.36 4.15
N GLU A 679 27.08 15.32 4.53
CA GLU A 679 27.59 15.48 5.90
C GLU A 679 26.52 16.11 6.84
N GLU A 680 25.61 16.96 6.35
CA GLU A 680 24.52 17.55 7.16
C GLU A 680 23.39 16.55 7.54
N VAL A 681 23.49 15.28 7.13
CA VAL A 681 22.47 14.25 7.41
C VAL A 681 22.83 13.36 8.60
N GLU A 682 24.12 13.21 8.94
CA GLU A 682 24.54 12.53 10.17
C GLU A 682 24.36 13.44 11.39
N ASP A 683 24.77 14.71 11.29
CA ASP A 683 24.83 15.62 12.45
C ASP A 683 23.43 16.09 12.93
N GLY A 684 22.43 16.12 12.05
CA GLY A 684 21.09 16.65 12.34
C GLY A 684 20.10 15.69 13.03
N TRP A 685 20.54 14.49 13.42
CA TRP A 685 19.72 13.48 14.11
C TRP A 685 20.38 12.89 15.38
N LEU A 686 21.60 13.30 15.73
CA LEU A 686 22.29 12.80 16.93
C LEU A 686 21.90 13.55 18.22
N ASP A 687 21.53 14.84 18.12
CA ASP A 687 21.19 15.66 19.30
C ASP A 687 19.88 15.22 19.99
N ASP A 688 18.87 14.76 19.24
CA ASP A 688 17.57 14.32 19.77
C ASP A 688 17.60 12.92 20.45
N VAL A 689 18.78 12.31 20.63
CA VAL A 689 18.95 10.96 21.22
C VAL A 689 19.71 10.98 22.56
N HIS A 690 20.19 12.14 23.01
CA HIS A 690 20.98 12.27 24.25
C HIS A 690 20.29 12.95 25.44
N GLU A 691 19.03 13.36 25.33
CA GLU A 691 18.18 13.71 26.47
C GLU A 691 17.14 12.59 26.74
N ILE A 692 17.59 11.53 27.41
CA ILE A 692 16.72 10.67 28.22
C ILE A 692 17.28 10.70 29.64
N ASP A 693 16.42 11.07 30.59
CA ASP A 693 16.75 11.34 31.98
C ASP A 693 17.46 10.17 32.69
N GLU A 694 18.75 10.34 33.02
CA GLU A 694 19.39 9.65 34.14
C GLU A 694 19.46 10.61 35.33
N ASP A 695 18.40 10.69 36.14
CA ASP A 695 18.51 11.28 37.48
C ASP A 695 17.41 10.79 38.46
N GLU A 696 17.66 9.67 39.15
CA GLU A 696 17.26 9.49 40.56
C GLU A 696 18.24 8.56 41.29
N GLY A 697 19.17 9.13 42.09
CA GLY A 697 19.67 8.45 43.29
C GLY A 697 21.17 8.59 43.64
N TRP A 698 21.41 9.18 44.83
CA TRP A 698 22.60 8.96 45.70
C TRP A 698 23.89 9.80 45.49
N ALA A 699 23.76 11.11 45.71
CA ALA A 699 24.42 11.92 46.76
C ALA A 699 25.91 11.72 47.18
N VAL A 700 26.56 12.87 47.46
CA VAL A 700 27.84 13.08 48.22
C VAL A 700 29.12 12.83 47.39
N ASP A 701 30.15 13.69 47.30
CA ASP A 701 30.59 14.84 48.13
C ASP A 701 31.26 15.99 47.32
N GLU A 702 31.59 17.09 48.00
CA GLU A 702 32.26 18.31 47.47
C GLU A 702 33.68 18.08 46.87
N GLN A 703 34.07 18.89 45.86
CA GLN A 703 35.14 19.89 46.07
C GLN A 703 35.29 20.96 44.97
N VAL A 704 35.63 22.16 45.45
CA VAL A 704 35.79 23.46 44.77
C VAL A 704 37.16 23.57 44.08
N ILE A 705 37.25 24.36 42.98
CA ILE A 705 38.25 25.42 42.75
C ILE A 705 37.91 26.23 41.49
N ASP A 706 38.11 27.55 41.59
CA ASP A 706 37.63 28.61 40.72
C ASP A 706 38.60 29.08 39.62
N GLU A 707 38.02 29.81 38.66
CA GLU A 707 38.49 31.07 38.04
C GLU A 707 39.75 31.16 37.14
N GLU A 708 39.50 31.76 35.95
CA GLU A 708 40.24 32.90 35.32
C GLU A 708 41.61 32.65 34.63
N GLN A 709 42.09 33.45 33.65
CA GLN A 709 41.63 34.66 32.93
C GLN A 709 42.47 34.83 31.63
N LEU A 710 41.94 35.51 30.59
CA LEU A 710 42.65 36.44 29.64
C LEU A 710 43.89 35.94 28.83
N SER A 711 44.37 36.56 27.73
CA SER A 711 43.95 37.69 26.88
C SER A 711 44.63 37.62 25.50
N ASP A 712 44.02 38.25 24.50
CA ASP A 712 44.57 39.03 23.38
C ASP A 712 46.07 38.97 23.03
N THR A 713 46.39 38.93 21.72
CA THR A 713 46.77 40.16 20.98
C THR A 713 46.90 39.92 19.46
N ASP A 714 46.54 40.94 18.69
CA ASP A 714 46.73 41.04 17.24
C ASP A 714 48.18 41.34 16.85
N ASP A 715 48.51 41.25 15.56
CA ASP A 715 49.06 42.42 14.82
C ASP A 715 49.15 42.17 13.29
N GLU A 716 49.03 43.26 12.52
CA GLU A 716 49.02 43.28 11.05
C GLU A 716 50.41 43.56 10.42
N GLU A 717 50.51 43.43 9.09
CA GLU A 717 50.75 44.58 8.17
C GLU A 717 51.74 44.31 6.99
N TYR A 718 51.21 44.26 5.74
CA TYR A 718 51.75 44.73 4.42
C TYR A 718 53.24 44.40 4.00
N SER A 719 53.80 44.59 2.78
CA SER A 719 53.36 45.17 1.49
C SER A 719 54.20 44.62 0.28
N LEU A 720 53.56 44.54 -0.91
CA LEU A 720 54.05 44.90 -2.28
C LEU A 720 55.18 44.16 -3.07
N GLU A 721 54.81 43.92 -4.34
CA GLU A 721 55.58 43.95 -5.63
C GLU A 721 56.78 43.01 -5.93
N SER A 722 56.63 42.18 -6.99
CA SER A 722 57.26 42.43 -8.31
C SER A 722 56.92 41.34 -9.35
N LYS A 723 57.06 41.67 -10.65
CA LYS A 723 56.76 40.76 -11.78
C LYS A 723 58.03 40.04 -12.27
N SER A 724 57.98 38.72 -12.43
CA SER A 724 58.81 38.00 -13.43
C SER A 724 58.07 36.78 -14.01
N GLY A 725 58.40 36.38 -15.23
CA GLY A 725 57.67 35.35 -15.98
C GLY A 725 58.52 34.17 -16.46
N LYS A 726 57.83 33.11 -16.91
CA LYS A 726 58.33 31.79 -17.38
C LYS A 726 58.78 30.87 -16.22
N LYS A 727 58.17 29.70 -16.02
CA LYS A 727 58.12 28.58 -16.99
C LYS A 727 56.89 27.67 -16.80
N LYS A 728 56.51 26.95 -17.86
CA LYS A 728 55.42 25.95 -17.88
C LYS A 728 55.83 24.67 -17.14
N HIS A 729 54.99 24.19 -16.22
CA HIS A 729 54.85 22.76 -15.96
C HIS A 729 53.35 22.39 -15.86
N LYS A 730 52.90 21.48 -16.72
CA LYS A 730 51.56 20.88 -16.64
C LYS A 730 51.51 20.00 -15.39
N LYS A 731 50.69 20.35 -14.39
CA LYS A 731 50.14 19.35 -13.45
C LYS A 731 48.72 19.02 -13.90
N HIS A 732 48.46 17.74 -14.14
CA HIS A 732 47.12 17.23 -14.44
C HIS A 732 46.22 17.42 -13.21
N ARG A 733 45.21 18.30 -13.29
CA ARG A 733 44.08 18.24 -12.35
C ARG A 733 43.31 16.97 -12.66
N LYS A 734 43.38 15.96 -11.76
CA LYS A 734 42.38 14.89 -11.73
C LYS A 734 41.02 15.56 -11.58
N HIS A 735 40.13 15.38 -12.56
CA HIS A 735 38.73 15.74 -12.39
C HIS A 735 38.13 14.75 -11.39
N LYS A 736 37.99 15.16 -10.10
CA LYS A 736 37.00 14.53 -9.23
C LYS A 736 35.64 14.76 -9.92
N LYS A 737 35.01 13.70 -10.43
CA LYS A 737 33.60 13.76 -10.83
C LYS A 737 32.82 14.23 -9.60
N LYS A 738 32.12 15.36 -9.68
CA LYS A 738 31.10 15.68 -8.67
C LYS A 738 30.02 14.62 -8.80
N LYS A 739 29.87 13.73 -7.81
CA LYS A 739 28.64 12.95 -7.66
C LYS A 739 27.49 13.96 -7.59
N ARG A 740 26.41 13.73 -8.35
CA ARG A 740 25.20 14.57 -8.28
C ARG A 740 24.18 13.77 -7.51
N HIS A 741 23.94 14.16 -6.26
CA HIS A 741 23.05 13.43 -5.36
C HIS A 741 21.58 13.50 -5.82
N THR A 742 20.81 12.51 -5.39
CA THR A 742 19.35 12.43 -5.57
C THR A 742 18.60 13.52 -4.82
N SER A 743 17.35 13.78 -5.21
CA SER A 743 16.46 14.61 -4.41
C SER A 743 16.13 13.93 -3.08
N LYS A 744 16.06 14.72 -1.99
CA LYS A 744 15.74 14.23 -0.63
C LYS A 744 14.41 13.48 -0.61
N GLU A 745 13.42 13.96 -1.36
CA GLU A 745 12.11 13.33 -1.50
C GLU A 745 12.19 11.94 -2.14
N TRP A 746 13.03 11.77 -3.17
CA TRP A 746 13.20 10.47 -3.82
C TRP A 746 13.94 9.47 -2.92
N PHE A 747 15.04 9.90 -2.30
CA PHE A 747 15.76 9.05 -1.34
C PHE A 747 14.85 8.61 -0.18
N THR A 748 14.08 9.54 0.38
CA THR A 748 13.12 9.26 1.47
C THR A 748 12.02 8.28 1.01
N PHE A 749 11.49 8.48 -0.19
CA PHE A 749 10.48 7.58 -0.77
C PHE A 749 11.03 6.15 -0.97
N VAL A 750 12.23 6.01 -1.55
CA VAL A 750 12.87 4.69 -1.72
C VAL A 750 13.17 4.03 -0.37
N LYS A 751 13.73 4.78 0.59
CA LYS A 751 14.01 4.24 1.94
C LYS A 751 12.74 3.66 2.59
N ARG A 752 11.61 4.37 2.50
CA ARG A 752 10.31 3.91 3.01
C ARG A 752 9.74 2.73 2.21
N ALA A 753 9.91 2.72 0.89
CA ALA A 753 9.44 1.62 0.06
C ALA A 753 10.01 0.26 0.48
N PHE A 754 11.25 0.24 0.93
CA PHE A 754 11.93 -0.95 1.46
C PHE A 754 11.96 -1.01 3.00
N VAL A 755 11.06 -0.29 3.69
CA VAL A 755 10.91 -0.28 5.16
C VAL A 755 12.23 -0.05 5.91
N GLY A 756 13.07 0.86 5.39
CA GLY A 756 14.40 1.15 5.94
C GLY A 756 15.45 0.03 5.86
N THR A 757 15.17 -1.11 5.22
CA THR A 757 16.08 -2.26 5.17
C THR A 757 17.23 -2.11 4.15
N MET A 758 17.09 -1.23 3.15
CA MET A 758 18.16 -0.86 2.22
C MET A 758 19.15 0.11 2.87
N ASP A 759 20.44 -0.10 2.64
CA ASP A 759 21.46 0.83 3.12
C ASP A 759 21.45 2.14 2.30
N PRO A 760 21.76 3.31 2.88
CA PRO A 760 21.94 4.55 2.13
C PRO A 760 22.88 4.42 0.92
N HIS A 761 23.94 3.61 1.01
CA HIS A 761 24.86 3.36 -0.09
C HIS A 761 24.20 2.55 -1.21
N ASP A 762 23.48 1.48 -0.87
CA ASP A 762 22.69 0.66 -1.81
C ASP A 762 21.68 1.54 -2.57
N ILE A 763 21.05 2.49 -1.87
CA ILE A 763 20.10 3.46 -2.44
C ILE A 763 20.81 4.45 -3.39
N GLU A 764 21.98 4.98 -3.00
CA GLU A 764 22.78 5.83 -3.90
C GLU A 764 23.28 5.08 -5.14
N GLU A 765 23.61 3.79 -5.03
CA GLU A 765 24.11 2.99 -6.16
C GLU A 765 22.99 2.71 -7.18
N LEU A 766 21.87 2.12 -6.73
CA LEU A 766 20.77 1.73 -7.61
C LEU A 766 19.91 2.90 -8.09
N PHE A 767 19.67 3.89 -7.23
CA PHE A 767 18.69 4.95 -7.48
C PHE A 767 19.30 6.35 -7.59
N GLY A 768 20.63 6.47 -7.43
CA GLY A 768 21.39 7.72 -7.48
C GLY A 768 21.51 8.35 -8.87
N ALA A 769 21.42 7.55 -9.93
CA ALA A 769 21.59 8.03 -11.29
C ALA A 769 20.49 9.02 -11.69
N THR A 770 20.87 10.29 -11.94
CA THR A 770 19.96 11.26 -12.55
C THR A 770 19.84 10.99 -14.04
N PHE A 771 18.62 10.73 -14.51
CA PHE A 771 18.28 10.54 -15.93
C PHE A 771 19.03 11.51 -16.86
N SER A 772 19.88 10.96 -17.73
CA SER A 772 20.29 11.65 -18.96
C SER A 772 19.09 11.66 -19.90
N THR A 773 18.52 12.84 -20.16
CA THR A 773 17.47 13.00 -21.17
C THR A 773 18.06 12.90 -22.57
N GLU A 774 18.39 11.70 -23.01
CA GLU A 774 18.58 11.40 -24.43
C GLU A 774 17.19 11.32 -25.05
N THR A 775 16.81 12.38 -25.75
CA THR A 775 15.64 12.36 -26.63
C THR A 775 15.86 11.31 -27.71
N PRO A 776 14.93 10.37 -27.95
CA PRO A 776 15.03 9.47 -29.08
C PRO A 776 15.08 10.30 -30.37
N GLU A 777 16.17 10.18 -31.13
CA GLU A 777 16.20 10.74 -32.48
C GLU A 777 15.06 10.12 -33.29
N ARG A 778 14.26 10.98 -33.92
CA ARG A 778 13.32 10.51 -34.94
C ARG A 778 14.15 9.97 -36.10
N VAL A 779 14.19 8.65 -36.23
CA VAL A 779 14.57 8.02 -37.50
C VAL A 779 13.52 8.43 -38.53
N GLU A 780 13.86 9.43 -39.34
CA GLU A 780 13.10 9.72 -40.56
C GLU A 780 13.29 8.55 -41.52
N VAL A 781 12.22 7.80 -41.75
CA VAL A 781 12.21 6.74 -42.76
C VAL A 781 12.17 7.42 -44.13
N GLU A 782 13.33 7.51 -44.79
CA GLU A 782 13.38 7.87 -46.21
C GLU A 782 12.59 6.85 -47.02
N ASN A 783 11.54 7.33 -47.70
CA ASN A 783 10.88 6.56 -48.75
C ASN A 783 11.88 6.35 -49.89
N THR A 784 12.37 5.13 -50.06
CA THR A 784 13.00 4.70 -51.30
C THR A 784 12.00 3.85 -52.08
N GLU A 785 11.60 4.35 -53.25
CA GLU A 785 10.78 3.60 -54.21
C GLU A 785 11.59 2.45 -54.82
N LEU A 786 11.02 1.24 -54.83
CA LEU A 786 10.99 0.31 -55.97
C LEU A 786 10.11 -0.93 -55.66
#